data_AF-A0AAU9K2D1-F1
#
_entry.id   AF-A0AAU9K2D1-F1
#
_cell.length_a   1.000
_cell.length_b   1.000
_cell.length_c   1.000
_cell.angle_alpha   90.00
_cell.angle_beta   90.00
_cell.angle_gamma   90.00
#
_symmetry.space_group_name_H-M   'P 1'
#
loop_
_entity.id
_entity.type
_entity.pdbx_description
1 polymer ?
#
loop_
_entity_poly.entity_id
_entity_poly.type
_entity_poly.pdbx_seq_one_letter_code
_entity_poly.pdbx_strand_id
1 'polypeptide(L)'
;MLQEEYPDCDDCLELSEHLGPSISPIIESIFCTFEASLNSSYISSLQRRKQIFLSLIINGIIAFQGISLCWYQKINASNWKDYELFWKILGYSSFDNICDEFDIFDICSLISVSILLYIFLSIALLSIVKLFWQYTPMIIIVVTRKIILTATTIAFIPLLLILLKIFTYSSGHLEKMTIYQSQSVSSIWANFGMIGECLSIILIIGLVLLAIFSELFVAEIRHSKMQKDIKARSYSNFDIYLKITYASFCILNIFLRKNLLYFYVLQILLSILLYFILLSIMPYYNILQSIVCGGVLASILSTSFSFLLATLIDETGITVVSFVIFQPIAIFLASHKLKQRANYLWNENFSLKKSQTYFELSLRKWLTREKLDFDYEEIINKFSMFLFDISNFKTDLLVIWEANFCLKTIKDIKLAKIKLLQLKSTRRTLEGLIQERKIKRKISHRNFHDVTQISYLIEMRNLKRKDKELCQILIEMLKKVVSNSFEANKLMSLVINLSDSFNTVSGLYSSMAEKYNDPEIYECLSSFVGSILGNIDLASRIRNKNINLIRRKEISIIENSKGRLIFLGNSERFGTVIFMNQKMDNILEVTERSYKNRNFLSILPNSWVYAWKLSMQNYMKFSTTSSLPTLNRFYIKNNNDYLVECKMNGYLTVLNDDVYFLINLEPQTCKSEVFLLSSSHIILEFSSKIPLIFQIHGESIQRGSHISEYIHNFSDFQEERANRFMFNGKEMLGILYKLDYLSLPEYIFEINYEDSEVGYIKPRSENLCFNRQDSIIKKKLKHHSEKDDRSDTDFKSCEYEEMLISQEEINECLSLSSSSRSKSFKEISQRFVGKSKNAVKILQWVLFVSVKVI
;
A
#
# COMPACT_ATOMS: atom_id res chain seq x y z
N MET A 1 -28.03 10.99 -1.92
CA MET A 1 -27.45 10.07 -0.92
C MET A 1 -27.09 8.68 -1.46
N LEU A 2 -27.71 8.15 -2.52
CA LEU A 2 -27.29 6.87 -3.16
C LEU A 2 -26.24 7.02 -4.30
N GLN A 3 -25.89 8.25 -4.69
CA GLN A 3 -24.90 8.54 -5.75
C GLN A 3 -23.46 8.78 -5.22
N GLU A 4 -23.26 8.91 -3.91
CA GLU A 4 -21.91 9.18 -3.36
C GLU A 4 -21.09 7.90 -3.06
N GLU A 5 -21.65 6.69 -3.27
CA GLU A 5 -20.96 5.43 -2.92
C GLU A 5 -20.33 4.67 -4.09
N TYR A 6 -20.46 5.13 -5.34
CA TYR A 6 -19.83 4.50 -6.51
C TYR A 6 -19.46 5.54 -7.58
N PRO A 7 -18.22 6.09 -7.59
CA PRO A 7 -17.73 6.84 -8.73
C PRO A 7 -17.33 5.89 -9.88
N ASP A 8 -17.34 6.44 -11.09
CA ASP A 8 -17.17 5.76 -12.37
C ASP A 8 -15.91 4.89 -12.50
N CYS A 9 -16.01 3.90 -13.39
CA CYS A 9 -15.07 2.79 -13.60
C CYS A 9 -13.84 3.18 -14.47
N ASP A 10 -13.57 4.47 -14.65
CA ASP A 10 -12.59 4.97 -15.63
C ASP A 10 -11.12 4.80 -15.18
N ASP A 11 -10.86 4.66 -13.86
CA ASP A 11 -9.50 4.53 -13.30
C ASP A 11 -8.88 3.12 -13.45
N CYS A 12 -9.55 2.17 -14.10
CA CYS A 12 -9.00 0.82 -14.31
C CYS A 12 -7.92 0.77 -15.42
N LEU A 13 -7.90 1.73 -16.34
CA LEU A 13 -6.94 1.76 -17.46
C LEU A 13 -5.55 2.29 -17.04
N GLU A 14 -5.48 3.30 -16.17
CA GLU A 14 -4.19 3.82 -15.63
C GLU A 14 -3.47 2.80 -14.71
N LEU A 15 -4.19 1.82 -14.14
CA LEU A 15 -3.58 0.77 -13.34
C LEU A 15 -2.88 -0.33 -14.17
N SER A 16 -3.23 -0.48 -15.45
CA SER A 16 -2.68 -1.53 -16.32
C SER A 16 -1.23 -1.24 -16.75
N GLU A 17 -0.80 0.03 -16.73
CA GLU A 17 0.58 0.43 -17.05
C GLU A 17 1.54 0.30 -15.85
N HIS A 18 1.04 -0.03 -14.65
CA HIS A 18 1.83 0.02 -13.40
C HIS A 18 1.93 -1.31 -12.65
N LEU A 19 1.37 -2.40 -13.18
CA LEU A 19 1.57 -3.75 -12.69
C LEU A 19 2.57 -4.46 -13.61
N GLY A 20 3.67 -4.96 -13.04
CA GLY A 20 4.70 -5.67 -13.80
C GLY A 20 4.16 -6.81 -14.68
N PRO A 21 4.96 -7.31 -15.64
CA PRO A 21 4.53 -8.08 -16.81
C PRO A 21 3.95 -9.49 -16.58
N SER A 22 3.48 -9.84 -15.38
CA SER A 22 3.20 -11.24 -15.01
C SER A 22 1.74 -11.68 -14.99
N ILE A 23 0.75 -10.78 -15.15
CA ILE A 23 -0.67 -11.16 -15.15
C ILE A 23 -1.34 -10.61 -16.42
N SER A 24 -1.86 -11.51 -17.26
CA SER A 24 -2.59 -11.15 -18.48
C SER A 24 -3.76 -10.19 -18.16
N PRO A 25 -4.00 -9.15 -18.97
CA PRO A 25 -5.13 -8.21 -18.78
C PRO A 25 -6.50 -8.91 -18.68
N ILE A 26 -6.62 -10.12 -19.23
CA ILE A 26 -7.81 -10.97 -19.11
C ILE A 26 -8.01 -11.44 -17.66
N ILE A 27 -6.93 -11.88 -17.00
CA ILE A 27 -6.98 -12.34 -15.60
C ILE A 27 -7.31 -11.17 -14.68
N GLU A 28 -6.79 -9.98 -14.97
CA GLU A 28 -7.11 -8.77 -14.22
C GLU A 28 -8.58 -8.33 -14.41
N SER A 29 -9.11 -8.40 -15.63
CA SER A 29 -10.53 -8.13 -15.90
C SER A 29 -11.44 -9.12 -15.16
N ILE A 30 -11.14 -10.42 -15.23
CA ILE A 30 -11.88 -11.46 -14.50
C ILE A 30 -11.84 -11.18 -13.00
N PHE A 31 -10.66 -10.90 -12.45
CA PHE A 31 -10.49 -10.60 -11.02
C PHE A 31 -11.28 -9.37 -10.59
N CYS A 32 -11.22 -8.28 -11.37
CA CYS A 32 -11.97 -7.07 -11.08
C CYS A 32 -13.49 -7.28 -11.19
N THR A 33 -13.92 -8.13 -12.11
CA THR A 33 -15.33 -8.51 -12.30
C THR A 33 -15.85 -9.35 -11.14
N PHE A 34 -15.07 -10.33 -10.67
CA PHE A 34 -15.35 -11.09 -9.47
C PHE A 34 -15.42 -10.21 -8.22
N GLU A 35 -14.48 -9.27 -8.09
CA GLU A 35 -14.47 -8.35 -6.96
C GLU A 35 -15.67 -7.40 -6.98
N ALA A 36 -16.00 -6.83 -8.15
CA ALA A 36 -17.16 -5.95 -8.31
C ALA A 36 -18.48 -6.68 -8.02
N SER A 37 -18.59 -7.92 -8.46
CA SER A 37 -19.76 -8.76 -8.18
C SER A 37 -19.84 -9.21 -6.71
N LEU A 38 -18.75 -9.28 -5.96
CA LEU A 38 -18.78 -9.80 -4.58
C LEU A 38 -18.64 -8.73 -3.47
N ASN A 39 -18.33 -7.48 -3.80
CA ASN A 39 -18.02 -6.44 -2.81
C ASN A 39 -19.19 -6.12 -1.85
N SER A 40 -18.95 -6.25 -0.54
CA SER A 40 -19.95 -6.51 0.50
C SER A 40 -20.72 -5.29 1.08
N SER A 41 -20.69 -4.11 0.46
CA SER A 41 -21.26 -2.86 1.01
C SER A 41 -22.70 -2.99 1.54
N TYR A 42 -23.53 -3.82 0.91
CA TYR A 42 -24.94 -4.03 1.29
C TYR A 42 -25.17 -4.73 2.64
N ILE A 43 -24.29 -5.63 3.11
CA ILE A 43 -24.53 -6.36 4.38
C ILE A 43 -24.28 -5.45 5.60
N SER A 44 -23.38 -4.48 5.47
CA SER A 44 -23.01 -3.57 6.56
C SER A 44 -24.08 -2.54 6.95
N SER A 45 -25.19 -2.43 6.20
CA SER A 45 -26.32 -1.55 6.54
C SER A 45 -27.37 -2.23 7.43
N LEU A 46 -27.33 -3.56 7.58
CA LEU A 46 -28.27 -4.29 8.44
C LEU A 46 -27.96 -4.06 9.92
N GLN A 47 -29.01 -3.84 10.72
CA GLN A 47 -28.91 -3.82 12.17
C GLN A 47 -28.30 -5.12 12.70
N ARG A 48 -27.35 -5.01 13.64
CA ARG A 48 -26.57 -6.11 14.23
C ARG A 48 -27.43 -7.32 14.66
N ARG A 49 -28.60 -7.08 15.26
CA ARG A 49 -29.52 -8.17 15.69
C ARG A 49 -30.01 -9.02 14.51
N LYS A 50 -30.36 -8.39 13.39
CA LYS A 50 -30.80 -9.09 12.17
C LYS A 50 -29.67 -9.92 11.58
N GLN A 51 -28.43 -9.41 11.60
CA GLN A 51 -27.27 -10.15 11.14
C GLN A 51 -26.98 -11.38 12.02
N ILE A 52 -27.09 -11.26 13.35
CA ILE A 52 -26.92 -12.42 14.27
C ILE A 52 -27.97 -13.49 13.94
N PHE A 53 -29.23 -13.10 13.85
CA PHE A 53 -30.33 -14.00 13.55
C PHE A 53 -30.15 -14.70 12.20
N LEU A 54 -29.80 -13.97 11.15
CA LEU A 54 -29.54 -14.52 9.83
C LEU A 54 -28.31 -15.44 9.83
N SER A 55 -27.25 -15.12 10.57
CA SER A 55 -26.09 -16.00 10.73
C SER A 55 -26.47 -17.32 11.41
N LEU A 56 -27.30 -17.27 12.46
CA LEU A 56 -27.80 -18.47 13.14
C LEU A 56 -28.64 -19.35 12.21
N ILE A 57 -29.55 -18.76 11.42
CA ILE A 57 -30.36 -19.51 10.45
C ILE A 57 -29.48 -20.18 9.41
N ILE A 58 -28.58 -19.43 8.76
CA ILE A 58 -27.72 -19.97 7.69
C ILE A 58 -26.83 -21.10 8.22
N ASN A 59 -26.19 -20.90 9.37
CA ASN A 59 -25.34 -21.93 9.95
C ASN A 59 -26.15 -23.12 10.49
N GLY A 60 -27.39 -22.90 10.95
CA GLY A 60 -28.33 -23.96 11.29
C GLY A 60 -28.67 -24.82 10.08
N ILE A 61 -29.00 -24.20 8.93
CA ILE A 61 -29.23 -24.91 7.67
C ILE A 61 -28.00 -25.72 7.27
N ILE A 62 -26.80 -25.14 7.34
CA ILE A 62 -25.55 -25.85 7.02
C ILE A 62 -25.31 -27.02 7.98
N ALA A 63 -25.59 -26.86 9.28
CA ALA A 63 -25.48 -27.94 10.25
C ALA A 63 -26.43 -29.09 9.93
N PHE A 64 -27.70 -28.77 9.63
CA PHE A 64 -28.69 -29.77 9.24
C PHE A 64 -28.30 -30.49 7.94
N GLN A 65 -27.83 -29.76 6.92
CA GLN A 65 -27.29 -30.36 5.69
C GLN A 65 -26.10 -31.29 5.97
N GLY A 66 -25.20 -30.91 6.88
CA GLY A 66 -24.08 -31.75 7.30
C GLY A 66 -24.50 -32.98 8.09
N ILE A 67 -25.51 -32.86 8.95
CA ILE A 67 -26.11 -33.95 9.74
C ILE A 67 -26.78 -34.97 8.82
N SER A 68 -27.51 -34.52 7.79
CA SER A 68 -28.13 -35.43 6.81
C SER A 68 -27.13 -36.28 6.02
N LEU A 69 -25.86 -35.83 5.88
CA LEU A 69 -24.83 -36.67 5.25
C LEU A 69 -24.51 -37.93 6.06
N CYS A 70 -24.79 -37.94 7.37
CA CYS A 70 -24.62 -39.14 8.19
C CYS A 70 -25.74 -40.17 8.00
N TRP A 71 -26.88 -39.74 7.45
CA TRP A 71 -28.06 -40.57 7.30
C TRP A 71 -27.96 -41.48 6.07
N TYR A 72 -28.39 -42.74 6.24
CA TYR A 72 -28.50 -43.71 5.16
C TYR A 72 -29.71 -44.61 5.37
N GLN A 73 -30.45 -44.90 4.31
CA GLN A 73 -31.71 -45.65 4.40
C GLN A 73 -31.52 -47.15 4.72
N LYS A 74 -30.39 -47.74 4.34
CA LYS A 74 -30.10 -49.18 4.54
C LYS A 74 -28.99 -49.41 5.56
N ILE A 75 -29.08 -48.75 6.71
CA ILE A 75 -28.22 -49.13 7.84
C ILE A 75 -28.78 -50.43 8.40
N ASN A 76 -27.98 -51.50 8.35
CA ASN A 76 -28.30 -52.79 8.96
C ASN A 76 -28.10 -52.66 10.48
N ALA A 77 -28.99 -51.93 11.15
CA ALA A 77 -29.03 -51.82 12.59
C ALA A 77 -30.39 -52.31 13.11
N SER A 78 -30.42 -53.01 14.24
CA SER A 78 -31.68 -53.47 14.84
C SER A 78 -32.61 -52.29 15.17
N ASN A 79 -33.93 -52.52 15.05
CA ASN A 79 -34.99 -51.53 15.31
C ASN A 79 -34.98 -50.28 14.40
N TRP A 80 -34.20 -50.28 13.30
CA TRP A 80 -34.12 -49.13 12.38
C TRP A 80 -35.48 -48.67 11.83
N LYS A 81 -36.38 -49.63 11.56
CA LYS A 81 -37.74 -49.37 11.08
C LYS A 81 -38.63 -48.67 12.11
N ASP A 82 -38.41 -48.90 13.40
CA ASP A 82 -39.25 -48.34 14.46
C ASP A 82 -39.11 -46.81 14.55
N TYR A 83 -37.99 -46.27 14.04
CA TYR A 83 -37.69 -44.85 14.01
C TYR A 83 -37.72 -44.27 12.57
N GLU A 84 -38.36 -44.93 11.61
CA GLU A 84 -38.36 -44.52 10.19
C GLU A 84 -38.80 -43.05 9.98
N LEU A 85 -39.80 -42.57 10.73
CA LEU A 85 -40.26 -41.18 10.62
C LEU A 85 -39.19 -40.17 11.06
N PHE A 86 -38.44 -40.47 12.13
CA PHE A 86 -37.33 -39.63 12.58
C PHE A 86 -36.23 -39.56 11.50
N TRP A 87 -35.91 -40.71 10.92
CA TRP A 87 -34.95 -40.86 9.82
C TRP A 87 -35.36 -40.08 8.58
N LYS A 88 -36.64 -40.12 8.18
CA LYS A 88 -37.16 -39.33 7.05
C LYS A 88 -37.06 -37.82 7.30
N ILE A 89 -37.45 -37.36 8.48
CA ILE A 89 -37.37 -35.93 8.84
C ILE A 89 -35.92 -35.45 8.81
N LEU A 90 -34.99 -36.24 9.34
CA LEU A 90 -33.56 -35.92 9.29
C LEU A 90 -33.00 -36.03 7.87
N GLY A 91 -33.53 -36.93 7.04
CA GLY A 91 -33.21 -36.99 5.60
C GLY A 91 -33.65 -35.74 4.84
N TYR A 92 -34.85 -35.20 5.12
CA TYR A 92 -35.37 -34.01 4.47
C TYR A 92 -34.60 -32.72 4.77
N SER A 93 -33.63 -32.71 5.69
CA SER A 93 -32.74 -31.56 5.80
C SER A 93 -31.80 -31.38 4.61
N SER A 94 -31.62 -32.41 3.79
CA SER A 94 -30.90 -32.30 2.53
C SER A 94 -31.86 -32.13 1.36
N PHE A 95 -31.59 -31.13 0.53
CA PHE A 95 -32.48 -30.75 -0.59
C PHE A 95 -32.59 -31.87 -1.65
N ASP A 96 -31.53 -32.66 -1.82
CA ASP A 96 -31.50 -33.80 -2.72
C ASP A 96 -32.47 -34.92 -2.30
N ASN A 97 -32.63 -35.18 -1.00
CA ASN A 97 -33.61 -36.15 -0.51
C ASN A 97 -35.05 -35.66 -0.68
N ILE A 98 -35.30 -34.35 -0.54
CA ILE A 98 -36.60 -33.76 -0.86
C ILE A 98 -36.92 -33.95 -2.34
N CYS A 99 -35.97 -33.63 -3.23
CA CYS A 99 -36.19 -33.74 -4.67
C CYS A 99 -36.48 -35.19 -5.11
N ASP A 100 -35.90 -36.16 -4.42
CA ASP A 100 -36.14 -37.57 -4.69
C ASP A 100 -37.50 -38.06 -4.18
N GLU A 101 -37.89 -37.72 -2.95
CA GLU A 101 -39.20 -38.13 -2.39
C GLU A 101 -40.39 -37.65 -3.24
N PHE A 102 -40.25 -36.49 -3.89
CA PHE A 102 -41.26 -35.93 -4.78
C PHE A 102 -41.11 -36.33 -6.26
N ASP A 103 -40.18 -37.25 -6.60
CA ASP A 103 -39.86 -37.67 -7.98
C ASP A 103 -39.51 -36.49 -8.92
N ILE A 104 -38.94 -35.40 -8.38
CA ILE A 104 -38.52 -34.20 -9.14
C ILE A 104 -36.99 -34.07 -9.26
N PHE A 105 -36.24 -35.14 -8.97
CA PHE A 105 -34.77 -35.13 -8.99
C PHE A 105 -34.21 -34.67 -10.34
N ASP A 106 -34.79 -35.12 -11.45
CA ASP A 106 -34.36 -34.72 -12.79
C ASP A 106 -34.48 -33.21 -13.02
N ILE A 107 -35.59 -32.61 -12.58
CA ILE A 107 -35.81 -31.16 -12.65
C ILE A 107 -34.80 -30.42 -11.76
N CYS A 108 -34.60 -30.89 -10.53
CA CYS A 108 -33.60 -30.31 -9.62
C CYS A 108 -32.18 -30.39 -10.18
N SER A 109 -31.84 -31.47 -10.89
CA SER A 109 -30.54 -31.68 -11.52
C SER A 109 -30.30 -30.70 -12.67
N LEU A 110 -31.29 -30.52 -13.55
CA LEU A 110 -31.26 -29.56 -14.65
C LEU A 110 -31.16 -28.13 -14.12
N ILE A 111 -31.91 -27.78 -13.08
CA ILE A 111 -31.84 -26.46 -12.45
C ILE A 111 -30.44 -26.22 -11.87
N SER A 112 -29.85 -27.21 -11.19
CA SER A 112 -28.54 -27.09 -10.58
C SER A 112 -27.43 -26.86 -11.61
N VAL A 113 -27.43 -27.64 -12.70
CA VAL A 113 -26.51 -27.46 -13.84
C VAL A 113 -26.74 -26.09 -14.49
N SER A 114 -28.00 -25.71 -14.72
CA SER A 114 -28.36 -24.43 -15.34
C SER A 114 -27.90 -23.23 -14.51
N ILE A 115 -28.04 -23.28 -13.18
CA ILE A 115 -27.57 -22.21 -12.27
C ILE A 115 -26.05 -22.06 -12.36
N LEU A 116 -25.30 -23.17 -12.34
CA LEU A 116 -23.84 -23.10 -12.42
C LEU A 116 -23.37 -22.60 -13.77
N LEU A 117 -23.96 -23.09 -14.88
CA LEU A 117 -23.68 -22.58 -16.21
C LEU A 117 -24.02 -21.09 -16.32
N TYR A 118 -25.16 -20.65 -15.78
CA TYR A 118 -25.51 -19.24 -15.71
C TYR A 118 -24.46 -18.43 -14.96
N ILE A 119 -23.95 -18.91 -13.82
CA ILE A 119 -22.89 -18.23 -13.06
C ILE A 119 -21.63 -18.07 -13.93
N PHE A 120 -21.14 -19.16 -14.53
CA PHE A 120 -19.94 -19.12 -15.37
C PHE A 120 -20.11 -18.22 -16.60
N LEU A 121 -21.24 -18.32 -17.29
CA LEU A 121 -21.58 -17.45 -18.42
C LEU A 121 -21.69 -15.99 -18.01
N SER A 122 -22.31 -15.70 -16.86
CA SER A 122 -22.45 -14.34 -16.35
C SER A 122 -21.09 -13.73 -16.00
N ILE A 123 -20.19 -14.50 -15.38
CA ILE A 123 -18.82 -14.06 -15.09
C ILE A 123 -18.04 -13.81 -16.39
N ALA A 124 -18.14 -14.71 -17.36
CA ALA A 124 -17.49 -14.57 -18.66
C ALA A 124 -18.01 -13.34 -19.41
N LEU A 125 -19.33 -13.16 -19.48
CA LEU A 125 -19.99 -12.02 -20.11
C LEU A 125 -19.62 -10.72 -19.42
N LEU A 126 -19.63 -10.65 -18.09
CA LEU A 126 -19.21 -9.45 -17.35
C LEU A 126 -17.73 -9.14 -17.59
N SER A 127 -16.88 -10.15 -17.74
CA SER A 127 -15.45 -9.97 -18.05
C SER A 127 -15.24 -9.45 -19.47
N ILE A 128 -16.01 -9.95 -20.44
CA ILE A 128 -16.02 -9.47 -21.84
C ILE A 128 -16.55 -8.04 -21.89
N VAL A 129 -17.69 -7.77 -21.24
CA VAL A 129 -18.24 -6.41 -21.15
C VAL A 129 -17.19 -5.50 -20.56
N LYS A 130 -16.54 -5.84 -19.44
CA LYS A 130 -15.51 -4.99 -18.85
C LYS A 130 -14.27 -4.79 -19.74
N LEU A 131 -13.91 -5.78 -20.57
CA LEU A 131 -12.78 -5.66 -21.52
C LEU A 131 -13.09 -4.73 -22.68
N PHE A 132 -14.31 -4.77 -23.22
CA PHE A 132 -14.67 -4.01 -24.41
C PHE A 132 -15.43 -2.71 -24.10
N TRP A 133 -16.26 -2.73 -23.06
CA TRP A 133 -17.25 -1.71 -22.71
C TRP A 133 -17.02 -1.24 -21.26
N GLN A 134 -16.72 0.05 -21.08
CA GLN A 134 -16.41 0.61 -19.75
C GLN A 134 -17.60 0.57 -18.77
N TYR A 135 -18.84 0.45 -19.28
CA TYR A 135 -20.05 0.43 -18.47
C TYR A 135 -20.61 -0.98 -18.29
N THR A 136 -20.77 -1.40 -17.03
CA THR A 136 -21.40 -2.68 -16.68
C THR A 136 -22.78 -2.44 -16.04
N PRO A 137 -23.87 -3.01 -16.56
CA PRO A 137 -25.20 -2.79 -16.00
C PRO A 137 -25.32 -3.33 -14.57
N MET A 138 -25.69 -2.44 -13.64
CA MET A 138 -25.72 -2.73 -12.20
C MET A 138 -26.65 -3.90 -11.83
N ILE A 139 -27.76 -4.07 -12.55
CA ILE A 139 -28.74 -5.13 -12.30
C ILE A 139 -28.09 -6.52 -12.48
N ILE A 140 -27.31 -6.72 -13.55
CA ILE A 140 -26.64 -8.00 -13.82
C ILE A 140 -25.62 -8.31 -12.71
N ILE A 141 -24.86 -7.30 -12.27
CA ILE A 141 -23.91 -7.45 -11.16
C ILE A 141 -24.64 -7.89 -9.88
N VAL A 142 -25.75 -7.24 -9.53
CA VAL A 142 -26.52 -7.53 -8.30
C VAL A 142 -27.16 -8.92 -8.34
N VAL A 143 -27.71 -9.34 -9.48
CA VAL A 143 -28.32 -10.67 -9.64
C VAL A 143 -27.26 -11.77 -9.57
N THR A 144 -26.20 -11.65 -10.38
CA THR A 144 -25.07 -12.60 -10.39
C THR A 144 -24.46 -12.72 -9.00
N ARG A 145 -24.29 -11.61 -8.28
CA ARG A 145 -23.83 -11.59 -6.88
C ARG A 145 -24.69 -12.44 -5.96
N LYS A 146 -26.01 -12.21 -5.96
CA LYS A 146 -26.93 -12.93 -5.06
C LYS A 146 -26.91 -14.42 -5.36
N ILE A 147 -26.85 -14.79 -6.64
CA ILE A 147 -26.80 -16.18 -7.07
C ILE A 147 -25.48 -16.83 -6.63
N ILE A 148 -24.32 -16.19 -6.88
CA ILE A 148 -23.01 -16.71 -6.43
C ILE A 148 -23.00 -16.88 -4.92
N LEU A 149 -23.39 -15.87 -4.14
CA LEU A 149 -23.40 -15.96 -2.68
C LEU A 149 -24.33 -17.07 -2.18
N THR A 150 -25.49 -17.25 -2.79
CA THR A 150 -26.43 -18.32 -2.42
C THR A 150 -25.85 -19.69 -2.76
N ALA A 151 -25.28 -19.84 -3.96
CA ALA A 151 -24.63 -21.07 -4.43
C ALA A 151 -23.44 -21.48 -3.57
N THR A 152 -22.58 -20.53 -3.16
CA THR A 152 -21.36 -20.84 -2.39
C THR A 152 -21.58 -20.92 -0.88
N THR A 153 -22.65 -20.33 -0.33
CA THR A 153 -22.91 -20.34 1.12
C THR A 153 -23.96 -21.36 1.55
N ILE A 154 -25.20 -21.25 1.07
CA ILE A 154 -26.36 -22.05 1.52
C ILE A 154 -26.52 -23.30 0.65
N ALA A 155 -26.37 -23.18 -0.66
CA ALA A 155 -26.62 -24.27 -1.60
C ALA A 155 -25.34 -25.07 -1.95
N PHE A 156 -24.22 -24.81 -1.29
CA PHE A 156 -22.93 -25.43 -1.63
C PHE A 156 -22.95 -26.96 -1.48
N ILE A 157 -23.38 -27.45 -0.31
CA ILE A 157 -23.51 -28.89 -0.03
C ILE A 157 -24.53 -29.56 -0.97
N PRO A 158 -25.78 -29.06 -1.12
CA PRO A 158 -26.76 -29.72 -1.97
C PRO A 158 -26.40 -29.69 -3.46
N LEU A 159 -25.86 -28.58 -3.99
CA LEU A 159 -25.40 -28.53 -5.38
C LEU A 159 -24.28 -29.55 -5.62
N LEU A 160 -23.34 -29.67 -4.69
CA LEU A 160 -22.24 -30.63 -4.81
C LEU A 160 -22.75 -32.08 -4.78
N LEU A 161 -23.70 -32.40 -3.89
CA LEU A 161 -24.32 -33.73 -3.84
C LEU A 161 -25.07 -34.07 -5.13
N ILE A 162 -25.85 -33.14 -5.67
CA ILE A 162 -26.58 -33.33 -6.94
C ILE A 162 -25.59 -33.61 -8.08
N LEU A 163 -24.52 -32.80 -8.21
CA LEU A 163 -23.49 -33.02 -9.24
C LEU A 163 -22.75 -34.35 -9.09
N LEU A 164 -22.38 -34.73 -7.88
CA LEU A 164 -21.72 -36.01 -7.64
C LEU A 164 -22.67 -37.18 -7.94
N LYS A 165 -23.97 -37.03 -7.69
CA LYS A 165 -24.98 -38.03 -8.08
C LYS A 165 -25.10 -38.15 -9.60
N ILE A 166 -25.15 -37.03 -10.35
CA ILE A 166 -25.14 -37.04 -11.82
C ILE A 166 -23.90 -37.77 -12.35
N PHE A 167 -22.72 -37.52 -11.76
CA PHE A 167 -21.48 -38.23 -12.08
C PHE A 167 -21.62 -39.74 -11.85
N THR A 168 -22.15 -40.17 -10.70
CA THR A 168 -22.32 -41.61 -10.41
C THR A 168 -23.36 -42.30 -11.30
N TYR A 169 -24.48 -41.63 -11.64
CA TYR A 169 -25.48 -42.20 -12.53
C TYR A 169 -24.99 -42.27 -13.98
N SER A 170 -24.16 -41.31 -14.41
CA SER A 170 -23.62 -41.27 -15.78
C SER A 170 -22.48 -42.26 -16.01
N SER A 171 -21.66 -42.53 -14.99
CA SER A 171 -20.51 -43.45 -15.08
C SER A 171 -20.86 -44.93 -15.14
N GLY A 172 -22.12 -45.31 -14.90
CA GLY A 172 -22.56 -46.71 -14.94
C GLY A 172 -21.88 -47.64 -13.95
N HIS A 173 -20.95 -47.14 -13.12
CA HIS A 173 -20.06 -47.92 -12.26
C HIS A 173 -20.69 -48.38 -10.94
N LEU A 174 -21.93 -47.98 -10.67
CA LEU A 174 -22.67 -48.35 -9.47
C LEU A 174 -24.05 -48.86 -9.87
N GLU A 175 -24.24 -50.19 -9.76
CA GLU A 175 -25.55 -50.85 -9.82
C GLU A 175 -26.59 -49.99 -9.09
N LYS A 176 -27.71 -49.69 -9.78
CA LYS A 176 -28.89 -48.94 -9.31
C LYS A 176 -28.79 -48.59 -7.83
N MET A 177 -28.10 -47.50 -7.54
CA MET A 177 -27.76 -47.21 -6.16
C MET A 177 -29.10 -46.94 -5.46
N THR A 178 -29.51 -47.83 -4.55
CA THR A 178 -30.71 -47.66 -3.71
C THR A 178 -30.41 -46.59 -2.68
N ILE A 179 -30.22 -45.38 -3.17
CA ILE A 179 -29.89 -44.18 -2.41
C ILE A 179 -31.14 -43.66 -1.70
N TYR A 180 -32.30 -44.09 -2.18
CA TYR A 180 -33.57 -43.39 -2.11
C TYR A 180 -34.74 -44.37 -1.95
N GLN A 181 -35.81 -43.91 -1.30
CA GLN A 181 -36.93 -44.74 -0.89
C GLN A 181 -37.77 -45.22 -2.09
N SER A 182 -37.80 -44.45 -3.18
CA SER A 182 -38.59 -44.78 -4.36
C SER A 182 -37.82 -45.76 -5.27
N GLN A 183 -38.41 -46.94 -5.51
CA GLN A 183 -37.93 -47.90 -6.51
C GLN A 183 -38.18 -47.41 -7.96
N SER A 184 -38.68 -46.18 -8.15
CA SER A 184 -39.35 -45.73 -9.37
C SER A 184 -38.67 -44.60 -10.14
N VAL A 185 -37.55 -44.03 -9.68
CA VAL A 185 -36.85 -43.05 -10.52
C VAL A 185 -36.22 -43.78 -11.70
N SER A 186 -36.89 -43.71 -12.86
CA SER A 186 -36.32 -44.15 -14.12
C SER A 186 -35.08 -43.28 -14.39
N SER A 187 -33.91 -43.84 -14.10
CA SER A 187 -32.57 -43.29 -14.25
C SER A 187 -32.17 -42.92 -15.68
N ILE A 188 -33.14 -42.68 -16.56
CA ILE A 188 -32.98 -42.46 -17.99
C ILE A 188 -32.57 -41.00 -18.25
N TRP A 189 -33.08 -40.03 -17.47
CA TRP A 189 -32.83 -38.60 -17.70
C TRP A 189 -31.61 -38.04 -16.95
N ALA A 190 -31.18 -38.67 -15.86
CA ALA A 190 -29.96 -38.30 -15.13
C ALA A 190 -28.67 -38.97 -15.66
N ASN A 191 -28.79 -39.90 -16.61
CA ASN A 191 -27.67 -40.56 -17.26
C ASN A 191 -27.35 -39.88 -18.60
N PHE A 192 -26.40 -38.96 -18.59
CA PHE A 192 -25.91 -38.30 -19.82
C PHE A 192 -24.67 -39.00 -20.40
N GLY A 193 -24.37 -40.23 -19.95
CA GLY A 193 -23.18 -40.99 -20.32
C GLY A 193 -21.88 -40.22 -20.07
N MET A 194 -20.89 -40.42 -20.94
CA MET A 194 -19.57 -39.79 -20.83
C MET A 194 -19.63 -38.24 -20.77
N ILE A 195 -20.61 -37.62 -21.44
CA ILE A 195 -20.80 -36.16 -21.40
C ILE A 195 -21.20 -35.72 -19.99
N GLY A 196 -22.11 -36.46 -19.34
CA GLY A 196 -22.53 -36.21 -17.96
C GLY A 196 -21.39 -36.33 -16.96
N GLU A 197 -20.53 -37.33 -17.13
CA GLU A 197 -19.36 -37.54 -16.28
C GLU A 197 -18.39 -36.35 -16.39
N CYS A 198 -17.96 -36.02 -17.62
CA CYS A 198 -17.04 -34.92 -17.88
C CYS A 198 -17.61 -33.58 -17.40
N LEU A 199 -18.88 -33.30 -17.72
CA LEU A 199 -19.53 -32.06 -17.31
C LEU A 199 -19.64 -31.95 -15.79
N SER A 200 -20.00 -33.03 -15.11
CA SER A 200 -20.11 -33.04 -13.65
C SER A 200 -18.76 -32.79 -12.98
N ILE A 201 -17.68 -33.41 -13.45
CA ILE A 201 -16.32 -33.16 -12.92
C ILE A 201 -15.95 -31.68 -13.08
N ILE A 202 -16.15 -31.11 -14.27
CA ILE A 202 -15.84 -29.70 -14.56
C ILE A 202 -16.65 -28.78 -13.65
N LEU A 203 -17.95 -29.04 -13.48
CA LEU A 203 -18.83 -28.22 -12.63
C LEU A 203 -18.51 -28.37 -11.14
N ILE A 204 -18.10 -29.55 -10.67
CA ILE A 204 -17.66 -29.79 -9.29
C ILE A 204 -16.39 -28.98 -9.00
N ILE A 205 -15.37 -29.11 -9.85
CA ILE A 205 -14.11 -28.36 -9.70
C ILE A 205 -14.40 -26.86 -9.76
N GLY A 206 -15.24 -26.43 -10.72
CA GLY A 206 -15.67 -25.06 -10.87
C GLY A 206 -16.40 -24.51 -9.62
N LEU A 207 -17.32 -25.28 -9.03
CA LEU A 207 -18.06 -24.88 -7.82
C LEU A 207 -17.14 -24.77 -6.60
N VAL A 208 -16.19 -25.69 -6.42
CA VAL A 208 -15.21 -25.64 -5.34
C VAL A 208 -14.30 -24.41 -5.50
N LEU A 209 -13.76 -24.17 -6.70
CA LEU A 209 -12.96 -22.98 -6.98
C LEU A 209 -13.76 -21.70 -6.76
N LEU A 210 -15.01 -21.65 -7.23
CA LEU A 210 -15.93 -20.53 -7.02
C LEU A 210 -16.15 -20.26 -5.53
N ALA A 211 -16.34 -21.31 -4.72
CA ALA A 211 -16.48 -21.18 -3.28
C ALA A 211 -15.22 -20.59 -2.62
N ILE A 212 -14.03 -21.09 -2.98
CA ILE A 212 -12.74 -20.59 -2.48
C ILE A 212 -12.56 -19.11 -2.84
N PHE A 213 -12.76 -18.74 -4.11
CA PHE A 213 -12.66 -17.35 -4.53
C PHE A 213 -13.70 -16.48 -3.82
N SER A 214 -14.94 -16.97 -3.67
CA SER A 214 -15.98 -16.20 -2.97
C SER A 214 -15.59 -15.87 -1.53
N GLU A 215 -14.94 -16.79 -0.82
CA GLU A 215 -14.45 -16.54 0.54
C GLU A 215 -13.29 -15.52 0.56
N LEU A 216 -12.37 -15.57 -0.39
CA LEU A 216 -11.27 -14.59 -0.50
C LEU A 216 -11.78 -13.17 -0.80
N PHE A 217 -12.74 -13.04 -1.72
CA PHE A 217 -13.28 -11.75 -2.13
C PHE A 217 -14.27 -11.16 -1.12
N VAL A 218 -15.04 -11.97 -0.41
CA VAL A 218 -15.99 -11.48 0.61
C VAL A 218 -15.28 -11.18 1.94
N ALA A 219 -14.12 -11.78 2.20
CA ALA A 219 -13.38 -11.61 3.45
C ALA A 219 -13.18 -10.13 3.82
N GLU A 220 -13.63 -9.79 5.03
CA GLU A 220 -13.51 -8.48 5.64
C GLU A 220 -12.50 -8.52 6.80
N ILE A 221 -11.28 -8.08 6.52
CA ILE A 221 -10.13 -8.13 7.45
C ILE A 221 -9.99 -6.91 8.37
N ARG A 222 -10.98 -6.00 8.36
CA ARG A 222 -10.91 -4.79 9.17
C ARG A 222 -11.42 -5.07 10.58
N HIS A 223 -10.53 -4.99 11.57
CA HIS A 223 -10.88 -5.13 12.99
C HIS A 223 -11.99 -4.18 13.45
N SER A 224 -11.97 -2.93 12.95
CA SER A 224 -12.97 -1.91 13.29
C SER A 224 -14.40 -2.26 12.82
N LYS A 225 -14.56 -3.21 11.90
CA LYS A 225 -15.88 -3.66 11.43
C LYS A 225 -16.51 -4.76 12.28
N MET A 226 -15.82 -5.27 13.30
CA MET A 226 -16.34 -6.34 14.16
C MET A 226 -17.76 -6.10 14.68
N GLN A 227 -18.13 -4.86 14.99
CA GLN A 227 -19.46 -4.52 15.50
C GLN A 227 -20.55 -4.48 14.41
N LYS A 228 -20.15 -4.17 13.17
CA LYS A 228 -21.03 -3.96 12.01
C LYS A 228 -21.13 -5.19 11.11
N ASP A 229 -20.15 -6.09 11.18
CA ASP A 229 -20.11 -7.33 10.41
C ASP A 229 -19.60 -8.47 11.30
N ILE A 230 -20.50 -9.42 11.54
CA ILE A 230 -20.24 -10.59 12.39
C ILE A 230 -19.28 -11.58 11.70
N LYS A 231 -19.22 -11.56 10.36
CA LYS A 231 -18.35 -12.43 9.56
C LYS A 231 -16.96 -11.83 9.35
N ALA A 232 -16.69 -10.62 9.85
CA ALA A 232 -15.36 -10.02 9.78
C ALA A 232 -14.32 -10.90 10.51
N ARG A 233 -13.19 -11.13 9.85
CA ARG A 233 -12.20 -12.16 10.22
C ARG A 233 -10.79 -11.74 9.83
N SER A 234 -9.79 -12.20 10.58
CA SER A 234 -8.37 -11.88 10.32
C SER A 234 -7.82 -12.54 9.06
N TYR A 235 -8.28 -13.76 8.75
CA TYR A 235 -7.84 -14.54 7.59
C TYR A 235 -9.00 -15.34 7.00
N SER A 236 -8.97 -15.59 5.69
CA SER A 236 -9.95 -16.41 4.99
C SER A 236 -9.71 -17.92 5.04
N ASN A 237 -8.48 -18.35 5.37
CA ASN A 237 -8.05 -19.75 5.26
C ASN A 237 -8.94 -20.75 6.01
N PHE A 238 -9.47 -20.40 7.19
CA PHE A 238 -10.33 -21.32 7.94
C PHE A 238 -11.61 -21.67 7.17
N ASP A 239 -12.27 -20.68 6.59
CA ASP A 239 -13.49 -20.90 5.81
C ASP A 239 -13.21 -21.66 4.51
N ILE A 240 -12.03 -21.45 3.92
CA ILE A 240 -11.54 -22.27 2.79
C ILE A 240 -11.39 -23.74 3.23
N TYR A 241 -10.73 -24.01 4.35
CA TYR A 241 -10.61 -25.37 4.89
C TYR A 241 -11.96 -25.99 5.23
N LEU A 242 -12.90 -25.19 5.74
CA LEU A 242 -14.27 -25.63 6.01
C LEU A 242 -14.98 -26.06 4.71
N LYS A 243 -14.89 -25.26 3.63
CA LYS A 243 -15.48 -25.60 2.32
C LYS A 243 -14.84 -26.84 1.69
N ILE A 244 -13.52 -26.96 1.76
CA ILE A 244 -12.80 -28.15 1.28
C ILE A 244 -13.27 -29.38 2.05
N THR A 245 -13.40 -29.27 3.38
CA THR A 245 -13.83 -30.40 4.22
C THR A 245 -15.28 -30.81 3.93
N TYR A 246 -16.19 -29.84 3.74
CA TYR A 246 -17.55 -30.15 3.29
C TYR A 246 -17.56 -30.83 1.91
N ALA A 247 -16.71 -30.39 0.99
CA ALA A 247 -16.56 -31.07 -0.29
C ALA A 247 -16.03 -32.50 -0.13
N SER A 248 -15.05 -32.71 0.75
CA SER A 248 -14.57 -34.03 1.12
C SER A 248 -15.67 -34.88 1.75
N PHE A 249 -16.52 -34.34 2.63
CA PHE A 249 -17.65 -35.09 3.20
C PHE A 249 -18.62 -35.57 2.13
N CYS A 250 -18.98 -34.71 1.16
CA CYS A 250 -19.87 -35.12 0.05
C CYS A 250 -19.24 -36.21 -0.83
N ILE A 251 -17.95 -36.07 -1.17
CA ILE A 251 -17.21 -37.07 -1.95
C ILE A 251 -17.15 -38.40 -1.18
N LEU A 252 -16.71 -38.36 0.08
CA LEU A 252 -16.61 -39.55 0.92
C LEU A 252 -17.97 -40.23 1.12
N ASN A 253 -19.05 -39.46 1.28
CA ASN A 253 -20.40 -39.99 1.43
C ASN A 253 -20.84 -40.84 0.23
N ILE A 254 -20.44 -40.46 -0.98
CA ILE A 254 -20.83 -41.15 -2.21
C ILE A 254 -19.91 -42.35 -2.49
N PHE A 255 -18.59 -42.20 -2.35
CA PHE A 255 -17.65 -43.27 -2.68
C PHE A 255 -17.48 -44.33 -1.57
N LEU A 256 -17.56 -43.94 -0.28
CA LEU A 256 -17.40 -44.87 0.85
C LEU A 256 -18.73 -45.39 1.39
N ARG A 257 -19.84 -45.18 0.66
CA ARG A 257 -21.19 -45.56 1.10
C ARG A 257 -21.36 -47.05 1.41
N LYS A 258 -20.58 -47.91 0.76
CA LYS A 258 -20.56 -49.36 1.02
C LYS A 258 -19.91 -49.72 2.35
N ASN A 259 -19.02 -48.87 2.87
CA ASN A 259 -18.30 -49.08 4.13
C ASN A 259 -18.55 -47.89 5.08
N LEU A 260 -19.77 -47.81 5.62
CA LEU A 260 -20.22 -46.69 6.46
C LEU A 260 -19.34 -46.43 7.69
N LEU A 261 -18.74 -47.48 8.27
CA LEU A 261 -17.84 -47.35 9.41
C LEU A 261 -16.64 -46.44 9.08
N TYR A 262 -15.96 -46.68 7.95
CA TYR A 262 -14.82 -45.85 7.54
C TYR A 262 -15.25 -44.41 7.24
N PHE A 263 -16.43 -44.22 6.66
CA PHE A 263 -16.99 -42.89 6.41
C PHE A 263 -17.17 -42.11 7.72
N TYR A 264 -17.82 -42.69 8.74
CA TYR A 264 -18.02 -42.02 10.02
C TYR A 264 -16.71 -41.71 10.75
N VAL A 265 -15.75 -42.64 10.75
CA VAL A 265 -14.43 -42.42 11.37
C VAL A 265 -13.70 -41.26 10.71
N LEU A 266 -13.65 -41.20 9.37
CA LEU A 266 -13.01 -40.11 8.64
C LEU A 266 -13.72 -38.77 8.88
N GLN A 267 -15.06 -38.77 8.93
CA GLN A 267 -15.85 -37.57 9.21
C GLN A 267 -15.58 -37.02 10.62
N ILE A 268 -15.46 -37.90 11.63
CA ILE A 268 -15.09 -37.53 12.99
C ILE A 268 -13.68 -36.94 13.01
N LEU A 269 -12.69 -37.61 12.43
CA LEU A 269 -11.28 -37.16 12.42
C LEU A 269 -11.14 -35.77 11.77
N LEU A 270 -11.75 -35.55 10.61
CA LEU A 270 -11.73 -34.26 9.92
C LEU A 270 -12.45 -33.17 10.72
N SER A 271 -13.58 -33.51 11.36
CA SER A 271 -14.32 -32.55 12.21
C SER A 271 -13.52 -32.15 13.46
N ILE A 272 -12.83 -33.10 14.10
CA ILE A 272 -11.91 -32.83 15.23
C ILE A 272 -10.77 -31.91 14.77
N LEU A 273 -10.14 -32.24 13.63
CA LEU A 273 -9.05 -31.45 13.08
C LEU A 273 -9.47 -30.00 12.82
N LEU A 274 -10.61 -29.79 12.14
CA LEU A 274 -11.13 -28.45 11.89
C LEU A 274 -11.49 -27.70 13.18
N TYR A 275 -12.09 -28.40 14.16
CA TYR A 275 -12.43 -27.79 15.44
C TYR A 275 -11.17 -27.35 16.21
N PHE A 276 -10.10 -28.15 16.15
CA PHE A 276 -8.80 -27.78 16.73
C PHE A 276 -8.16 -26.58 16.01
N ILE A 277 -8.25 -26.53 14.68
CA ILE A 277 -7.81 -25.37 13.88
C ILE A 277 -8.60 -24.12 14.28
N LEU A 278 -9.93 -24.24 14.46
CA LEU A 278 -10.80 -23.15 14.91
C LEU A 278 -10.38 -22.62 16.30
N LEU A 279 -10.11 -23.52 17.25
CA LEU A 279 -9.62 -23.19 18.59
C LEU A 279 -8.25 -22.51 18.58
N SER A 280 -7.37 -22.93 17.67
CA SER A 280 -5.99 -22.44 17.59
C SER A 280 -5.90 -21.06 16.94
N ILE A 281 -6.63 -20.84 15.85
CA ILE A 281 -6.54 -19.61 15.04
C ILE A 281 -7.56 -18.55 15.50
N MET A 282 -8.76 -18.95 15.91
CA MET A 282 -9.91 -18.07 16.20
C MET A 282 -10.06 -16.94 15.16
N PRO A 283 -10.41 -17.27 13.90
CA PRO A 283 -10.30 -16.34 12.77
C PRO A 283 -11.28 -15.15 12.85
N TYR A 284 -12.47 -15.32 13.42
CA TYR A 284 -13.47 -14.26 13.50
C TYR A 284 -13.18 -13.28 14.64
N TYR A 285 -13.38 -11.99 14.38
CA TYR A 285 -13.27 -10.97 15.42
C TYR A 285 -14.38 -11.08 16.45
N ASN A 286 -15.60 -11.40 16.00
CA ASN A 286 -16.75 -11.61 16.86
C ASN A 286 -16.81 -13.06 17.35
N ILE A 287 -16.65 -13.24 18.67
CA ILE A 287 -16.67 -14.55 19.32
C ILE A 287 -17.97 -15.32 19.08
N LEU A 288 -19.11 -14.64 18.89
CA LEU A 288 -20.37 -15.29 18.58
C LEU A 288 -20.28 -16.09 17.27
N GLN A 289 -19.61 -15.56 16.25
CA GLN A 289 -19.44 -16.27 14.98
C GLN A 289 -18.59 -17.53 15.17
N SER A 290 -17.50 -17.45 15.94
CA SER A 290 -16.70 -18.63 16.30
C SER A 290 -17.52 -19.68 17.06
N ILE A 291 -18.39 -19.25 17.98
CA ILE A 291 -19.29 -20.15 18.72
C ILE A 291 -20.29 -20.82 17.78
N VAL A 292 -20.87 -20.08 16.84
CA VAL A 292 -21.81 -20.63 15.85
C VAL A 292 -21.12 -21.66 14.98
N CYS A 293 -19.98 -21.33 14.37
CA CYS A 293 -19.20 -22.28 13.55
C CYS A 293 -18.73 -23.50 14.35
N GLY A 294 -18.26 -23.29 15.59
CA GLY A 294 -17.87 -24.37 16.48
C GLY A 294 -19.05 -25.26 16.87
N GLY A 295 -20.24 -24.67 17.05
CA GLY A 295 -21.48 -25.39 17.27
C GLY A 295 -21.89 -26.27 16.09
N VAL A 296 -21.72 -25.78 14.85
CA VAL A 296 -21.94 -26.58 13.63
C VAL A 296 -21.01 -27.79 13.59
N LEU A 297 -19.70 -27.58 13.81
CA LEU A 297 -18.71 -28.67 13.81
C LEU A 297 -18.97 -29.68 14.94
N ALA A 298 -19.28 -29.21 16.14
CA ALA A 298 -19.64 -30.06 17.28
C ALA A 298 -20.91 -30.86 17.00
N SER A 299 -21.87 -30.27 16.31
CA SER A 299 -23.12 -30.91 15.90
C SER A 299 -22.89 -32.05 14.91
N ILE A 300 -22.06 -31.82 13.89
CA ILE A 300 -21.68 -32.85 12.92
C ILE A 300 -20.90 -33.96 13.63
N LEU A 301 -19.90 -33.61 14.44
CA LEU A 301 -19.08 -34.57 15.18
C LEU A 301 -19.89 -35.46 16.12
N SER A 302 -20.78 -34.88 16.92
CA SER A 302 -21.67 -35.60 17.84
C SER A 302 -22.61 -36.54 17.07
N THR A 303 -23.14 -36.08 15.94
CA THR A 303 -23.99 -36.90 15.07
C THR A 303 -23.21 -38.07 14.48
N SER A 304 -22.05 -37.83 13.85
CA SER A 304 -21.21 -38.88 13.28
C SER A 304 -20.78 -39.91 14.32
N PHE A 305 -20.46 -39.46 15.54
CA PHE A 305 -20.14 -40.36 16.66
C PHE A 305 -21.34 -41.20 17.11
N SER A 306 -22.53 -40.60 17.17
CA SER A 306 -23.77 -41.31 17.49
C SER A 306 -24.04 -42.42 16.47
N PHE A 307 -23.93 -42.11 15.17
CA PHE A 307 -24.11 -43.09 14.10
C PHE A 307 -23.05 -44.19 14.14
N LEU A 308 -21.79 -43.86 14.43
CA LEU A 308 -20.73 -44.84 14.63
C LEU A 308 -21.07 -45.80 15.77
N LEU A 309 -21.53 -45.28 16.92
CA LEU A 309 -21.93 -46.11 18.07
C LEU A 309 -23.11 -47.03 17.73
N ALA A 310 -24.15 -46.52 17.07
CA ALA A 310 -25.27 -47.36 16.65
C ALA A 310 -24.85 -48.49 15.69
N THR A 311 -23.90 -48.22 14.78
CA THR A 311 -23.38 -49.28 13.89
C THR A 311 -22.51 -50.31 14.61
N LEU A 312 -21.86 -49.95 15.73
CA LEU A 312 -21.03 -50.87 16.51
C LEU A 312 -21.84 -51.71 17.50
N ILE A 313 -22.90 -51.12 18.07
CA ILE A 313 -23.77 -51.76 19.07
C ILE A 313 -24.94 -52.50 18.40
N ASP A 314 -25.20 -52.21 17.12
CA ASP A 314 -26.31 -52.77 16.34
C ASP A 314 -27.67 -52.40 16.95
N GLU A 315 -27.84 -51.16 17.42
CA GLU A 315 -29.07 -50.68 18.05
C GLU A 315 -29.35 -49.21 17.70
N THR A 316 -30.54 -48.92 17.20
CA THR A 316 -30.90 -47.59 16.66
C THR A 316 -31.55 -46.66 17.68
N GLY A 317 -32.07 -47.18 18.80
CA GLY A 317 -32.51 -46.34 19.91
C GLY A 317 -31.38 -45.46 20.45
N ILE A 318 -30.14 -45.97 20.37
CA ILE A 318 -28.94 -45.27 20.84
C ILE A 318 -28.70 -43.99 20.04
N THR A 319 -28.85 -44.00 18.71
CA THR A 319 -28.65 -42.79 17.89
C THR A 319 -29.68 -41.71 18.20
N VAL A 320 -30.95 -42.08 18.38
CA VAL A 320 -32.02 -41.10 18.68
C VAL A 320 -31.82 -40.48 20.06
N VAL A 321 -31.60 -41.30 21.09
CA VAL A 321 -31.34 -40.83 22.45
C VAL A 321 -30.06 -40.00 22.49
N SER A 322 -29.01 -40.45 21.80
CA SER A 322 -27.74 -39.76 21.70
C SER A 322 -27.87 -38.40 21.01
N PHE A 323 -28.66 -38.32 19.94
CA PHE A 323 -28.92 -37.08 19.22
C PHE A 323 -29.69 -36.06 20.07
N VAL A 324 -30.69 -36.49 20.85
CA VAL A 324 -31.47 -35.57 21.71
C VAL A 324 -30.65 -35.08 22.90
N ILE A 325 -29.83 -35.94 23.51
CA ILE A 325 -29.11 -35.62 24.75
C ILE A 325 -27.70 -35.06 24.50
N PHE A 326 -26.89 -35.71 23.66
CA PHE A 326 -25.48 -35.31 23.49
C PHE A 326 -25.30 -34.10 22.59
N GLN A 327 -26.21 -33.84 21.64
CA GLN A 327 -26.12 -32.68 20.77
C GLN A 327 -26.11 -31.33 21.53
N PRO A 328 -27.07 -31.03 22.44
CA PRO A 328 -27.02 -29.79 23.22
C PRO A 328 -25.80 -29.72 24.14
N ILE A 329 -25.37 -30.86 24.71
CA ILE A 329 -24.16 -30.94 25.55
C ILE A 329 -22.91 -30.63 24.72
N ALA A 330 -22.77 -31.20 23.53
CA ALA A 330 -21.64 -30.98 22.64
C ALA A 330 -21.53 -29.51 22.22
N ILE A 331 -22.65 -28.89 21.83
CA ILE A 331 -22.71 -27.45 21.50
C ILE A 331 -22.33 -26.60 22.71
N PHE A 332 -22.86 -26.93 23.90
CA PHE A 332 -22.54 -26.21 25.13
C PHE A 332 -21.05 -26.31 25.47
N LEU A 333 -20.46 -27.51 25.46
CA LEU A 333 -19.04 -27.74 25.72
C LEU A 333 -18.16 -27.00 24.71
N ALA A 334 -18.52 -27.05 23.41
CA ALA A 334 -17.78 -26.34 22.37
C ALA A 334 -17.81 -24.83 22.61
N SER A 335 -18.99 -24.28 22.91
CA SER A 335 -19.16 -22.86 23.22
C SER A 335 -18.35 -22.44 24.46
N HIS A 336 -18.32 -23.29 25.50
CA HIS A 336 -17.60 -23.03 26.74
C HIS A 336 -16.08 -23.02 26.49
N LYS A 337 -15.55 -24.00 25.75
CA LYS A 337 -14.12 -24.07 25.40
C LYS A 337 -13.67 -22.88 24.55
N LEU A 338 -14.45 -22.45 23.56
CA LEU A 338 -14.15 -21.26 22.76
C LEU A 338 -14.15 -19.97 23.60
N LYS A 339 -15.11 -19.82 24.53
CA LYS A 339 -15.14 -18.69 25.47
C LYS A 339 -13.94 -18.69 26.42
N GLN A 340 -13.59 -19.85 27.00
CA GLN A 340 -12.42 -20.00 27.85
C GLN A 340 -11.14 -19.59 27.10
N ARG A 341 -10.97 -20.05 25.86
CA ARG A 341 -9.80 -19.73 25.04
C ARG A 341 -9.71 -18.24 24.73
N ALA A 342 -10.81 -17.59 24.37
CA ALA A 342 -10.84 -16.15 24.12
C ALA A 342 -10.45 -15.35 25.37
N ASN A 343 -11.00 -15.70 26.53
CA ASN A 343 -10.70 -15.01 27.79
C ASN A 343 -9.22 -15.16 28.18
N TYR A 344 -8.63 -16.34 27.99
CA TYR A 344 -7.22 -16.58 28.25
C TYR A 344 -6.33 -15.70 27.35
N LEU A 345 -6.62 -15.65 26.06
CA LEU A 345 -5.84 -14.85 25.09
C LEU A 345 -5.92 -13.35 25.35
N TRP A 346 -7.03 -12.86 25.92
CA TRP A 346 -7.18 -11.44 26.25
C TRP A 346 -6.45 -11.00 27.52
N ASN A 347 -6.01 -11.96 28.35
CA ASN A 347 -5.37 -11.70 29.64
C ASN A 347 -3.86 -11.96 29.62
N GLU A 348 -3.32 -12.61 28.59
CA GLU A 348 -1.87 -12.83 28.48
C GLU A 348 -1.14 -11.52 28.13
N ASN A 349 -0.12 -11.20 28.92
CA ASN A 349 0.83 -10.13 28.60
C ASN A 349 1.62 -10.49 27.33
N PHE A 350 1.79 -9.50 26.45
CA PHE A 350 2.43 -9.65 25.14
C PHE A 350 3.76 -10.41 25.20
N SER A 351 3.77 -11.68 24.77
CA SER A 351 5.01 -12.37 24.44
C SER A 351 5.30 -12.20 22.95
N LEU A 352 6.25 -11.32 22.61
CA LEU A 352 6.66 -11.00 21.23
C LEU A 352 7.26 -12.17 20.42
N LYS A 353 7.40 -13.37 21.02
CA LYS A 353 8.09 -14.53 20.40
C LYS A 353 7.16 -15.56 19.72
N LYS A 354 5.87 -15.28 19.57
CA LYS A 354 4.90 -16.24 19.03
C LYS A 354 4.37 -15.82 17.65
N SER A 355 3.82 -16.80 16.92
CA SER A 355 3.32 -16.70 15.54
C SER A 355 2.48 -15.45 15.24
N GLN A 356 2.39 -15.08 13.95
CA GLN A 356 1.54 -13.96 13.46
C GLN A 356 0.10 -14.03 13.99
N THR A 357 -0.47 -15.22 14.08
CA THR A 357 -1.81 -15.46 14.63
C THR A 357 -1.91 -15.07 16.10
N TYR A 358 -0.91 -15.41 16.91
CA TYR A 358 -0.91 -15.08 18.33
C TYR A 358 -0.73 -13.57 18.56
N PHE A 359 0.14 -12.94 17.76
CA PHE A 359 0.31 -11.49 17.79
C PHE A 359 -1.00 -10.75 17.50
N GLU A 360 -1.70 -11.13 16.43
CA GLU A 360 -2.99 -10.51 16.11
C GLU A 360 -4.04 -10.74 17.20
N LEU A 361 -4.14 -11.97 17.72
CA LEU A 361 -5.07 -12.29 18.80
C LEU A 361 -4.83 -11.43 20.05
N SER A 362 -3.57 -11.18 20.40
CA SER A 362 -3.21 -10.33 21.55
C SER A 362 -3.56 -8.85 21.34
N LEU A 363 -3.42 -8.34 20.11
CA LEU A 363 -3.75 -6.96 19.77
C LEU A 363 -5.24 -6.72 19.51
N ARG A 364 -6.00 -7.78 19.20
CA ARG A 364 -7.39 -7.70 18.72
C ARG A 364 -8.29 -6.86 19.64
N LYS A 365 -8.15 -6.97 20.96
CA LYS A 365 -8.93 -6.19 21.94
C LYS A 365 -8.74 -4.68 21.79
N TRP A 366 -7.57 -4.26 21.32
CA TRP A 366 -7.22 -2.85 21.15
C TRP A 366 -7.64 -2.35 19.76
N LEU A 367 -7.45 -3.18 18.72
CA LEU A 367 -7.82 -2.86 17.34
C LEU A 367 -9.34 -2.77 17.10
N THR A 368 -10.15 -3.35 17.99
CA THR A 368 -11.62 -3.43 17.87
C THR A 368 -12.37 -2.32 18.59
N ARG A 369 -11.70 -1.49 19.42
CA ARG A 369 -12.33 -0.36 20.11
C ARG A 369 -12.51 0.82 19.15
N GLU A 370 -13.74 1.32 19.03
CA GLU A 370 -14.05 2.49 18.19
C GLU A 370 -13.62 3.83 18.84
N LYS A 371 -13.48 3.88 20.17
CA LYS A 371 -12.99 5.05 20.91
C LYS A 371 -11.58 4.81 21.44
N LEU A 372 -10.71 5.77 21.15
CA LEU A 372 -9.30 5.81 21.54
C LEU A 372 -9.18 6.30 22.99
N ASP A 373 -9.28 5.39 23.95
CA ASP A 373 -8.79 5.65 25.32
C ASP A 373 -7.30 5.27 25.45
N PHE A 374 -6.64 4.90 24.35
CA PHE A 374 -5.28 4.35 24.31
C PHE A 374 -4.35 5.14 23.40
N ASP A 375 -3.06 5.07 23.72
CA ASP A 375 -1.96 5.61 22.93
C ASP A 375 -1.78 4.78 21.63
N TYR A 376 -2.22 5.34 20.50
CA TYR A 376 -2.10 4.69 19.20
C TYR A 376 -0.63 4.51 18.78
N GLU A 377 0.29 5.32 19.31
CA GLU A 377 1.72 5.23 19.04
C GLU A 377 2.28 3.91 19.57
N GLU A 378 1.85 3.48 20.76
CA GLU A 378 2.26 2.19 21.34
C GLU A 378 1.84 1.00 20.44
N ILE A 379 0.64 1.08 19.84
CA ILE A 379 0.12 0.03 18.96
C ILE A 379 0.93 -0.05 17.66
N ILE A 380 1.17 1.09 17.01
CA ILE A 380 1.98 1.15 15.78
C ILE A 380 3.41 0.69 16.05
N ASN A 381 3.98 1.11 17.18
CA ASN A 381 5.29 0.66 17.62
C ASN A 381 5.34 -0.86 17.81
N LYS A 382 4.29 -1.48 18.34
CA LYS A 382 4.21 -2.95 18.44
C LYS A 382 4.14 -3.63 17.07
N PHE A 383 3.36 -3.13 16.12
CA PHE A 383 3.37 -3.63 14.73
C PHE A 383 4.75 -3.54 14.11
N SER A 384 5.35 -2.36 14.23
CA SER A 384 6.68 -2.01 13.75
C SER A 384 7.78 -2.92 14.32
N MET A 385 7.79 -3.14 15.64
CA MET A 385 8.73 -4.05 16.30
C MET A 385 8.54 -5.50 15.85
N PHE A 386 7.29 -5.97 15.77
CA PHE A 386 7.00 -7.34 15.35
C PHE A 386 7.40 -7.59 13.90
N LEU A 387 7.16 -6.63 13.00
CA LEU A 387 7.61 -6.68 11.60
C LEU A 387 9.13 -6.76 11.48
N PHE A 388 9.85 -6.08 12.37
CA PHE A 388 11.31 -6.08 12.39
C PHE A 388 11.89 -7.40 12.91
N ASP A 389 11.38 -7.89 14.06
CA ASP A 389 11.86 -9.10 14.73
C ASP A 389 11.59 -10.37 13.89
N ILE A 390 10.57 -10.35 13.02
CA ILE A 390 10.11 -11.51 12.23
C ILE A 390 10.45 -11.33 10.74
N SER A 391 11.60 -10.73 10.45
CA SER A 391 12.11 -10.54 9.07
C SER A 391 12.15 -11.83 8.22
N ASN A 392 12.12 -13.01 8.86
CA ASN A 392 12.03 -14.32 8.21
C ASN A 392 10.60 -14.76 7.80
N PHE A 393 9.54 -14.28 8.47
CA PHE A 393 8.14 -14.54 8.08
C PHE A 393 7.48 -13.26 7.56
N LYS A 394 7.90 -12.85 6.36
CA LYS A 394 7.30 -11.76 5.58
C LYS A 394 5.81 -12.02 5.33
N THR A 395 4.93 -11.51 6.19
CA THR A 395 3.48 -11.76 6.11
C THR A 395 2.74 -10.50 5.67
N ASP A 396 2.24 -10.50 4.43
CA ASP A 396 1.60 -9.33 3.83
C ASP A 396 0.40 -8.82 4.64
N LEU A 397 -0.36 -9.75 5.23
CA LEU A 397 -1.58 -9.42 5.95
C LEU A 397 -1.35 -8.54 7.17
N LEU A 398 -0.17 -8.65 7.81
CA LEU A 398 0.14 -7.83 8.98
C LEU A 398 0.34 -6.36 8.61
N VAL A 399 1.05 -6.10 7.50
CA VAL A 399 1.21 -4.75 6.93
C VAL A 399 -0.16 -4.19 6.49
N ILE A 400 -1.01 -5.04 5.91
CA ILE A 400 -2.37 -4.68 5.49
C ILE A 400 -3.26 -4.34 6.70
N TRP A 401 -3.11 -5.04 7.83
CA TRP A 401 -3.82 -4.69 9.07
C TRP A 401 -3.34 -3.37 9.66
N GLU A 402 -2.02 -3.13 9.71
CA GLU A 402 -1.43 -1.87 10.17
C GLU A 402 -1.94 -0.69 9.30
N ALA A 403 -1.93 -0.86 7.98
CA ALA A 403 -2.44 0.15 7.05
C ALA A 403 -3.94 0.42 7.24
N ASN A 404 -4.76 -0.63 7.44
CA ASN A 404 -6.19 -0.47 7.74
C ASN A 404 -6.43 0.26 9.07
N PHE A 405 -5.62 -0.03 10.10
CA PHE A 405 -5.67 0.65 11.38
C PHE A 405 -5.36 2.14 11.23
N CYS A 406 -4.30 2.48 10.50
CA CYS A 406 -3.95 3.87 10.18
C CYS A 406 -5.08 4.58 9.42
N LEU A 407 -5.66 3.91 8.42
CA LEU A 407 -6.71 4.48 7.58
C LEU A 407 -8.03 4.75 8.33
N LYS A 408 -8.45 3.85 9.22
CA LYS A 408 -9.79 3.90 9.84
C LYS A 408 -9.79 4.42 11.28
N THR A 409 -8.81 4.00 12.09
CA THR A 409 -8.75 4.37 13.50
C THR A 409 -8.03 5.69 13.68
N ILE A 410 -6.81 5.82 13.13
CA ILE A 410 -6.01 7.04 13.21
C ILE A 410 -6.55 8.12 12.24
N LYS A 411 -7.12 7.69 11.11
CA LYS A 411 -7.58 8.54 10.00
C LYS A 411 -6.43 9.27 9.28
N ASP A 412 -5.20 8.77 9.38
CA ASP A 412 -4.06 9.24 8.60
C ASP A 412 -3.88 8.35 7.35
N ILE A 413 -4.35 8.87 6.21
CA ILE A 413 -4.27 8.19 4.92
C ILE A 413 -2.85 8.17 4.37
N LYS A 414 -2.07 9.22 4.63
CA LYS A 414 -0.67 9.30 4.16
C LYS A 414 0.15 8.22 4.84
N LEU A 415 -0.03 8.08 6.16
CA LEU A 415 0.60 7.00 6.92
C LEU A 415 0.17 5.62 6.42
N ALA A 416 -1.13 5.42 6.16
CA ALA A 416 -1.61 4.16 5.60
C ALA A 416 -0.95 3.83 4.25
N LYS A 417 -0.77 4.83 3.36
CA LYS A 417 -0.02 4.65 2.11
C LYS A 417 1.42 4.24 2.36
N ILE A 418 2.12 4.92 3.27
CA ILE A 418 3.53 4.65 3.60
C ILE A 418 3.69 3.21 4.12
N LYS A 419 2.81 2.78 5.03
CA LYS A 419 2.83 1.40 5.55
C LYS A 419 2.57 0.37 4.46
N LEU A 420 1.63 0.61 3.53
CA LEU A 420 1.39 -0.29 2.40
C LEU A 420 2.63 -0.48 1.50
N LEU A 421 3.52 0.51 1.38
CA LEU A 421 4.73 0.36 0.55
C LEU A 421 5.69 -0.70 1.09
N GLN A 422 5.62 -1.02 2.38
CA GLN A 422 6.44 -2.07 2.98
C GLN A 422 6.15 -3.45 2.35
N LEU A 423 4.97 -3.63 1.72
CA LEU A 423 4.59 -4.83 0.96
C LEU A 423 5.46 -5.11 -0.28
N LYS A 424 6.21 -4.13 -0.80
CA LYS A 424 7.15 -4.39 -1.91
C LYS A 424 8.23 -5.40 -1.52
N SER A 425 8.54 -5.49 -0.23
CA SER A 425 9.59 -6.37 0.29
C SER A 425 9.10 -7.76 0.70
N THR A 426 7.78 -8.01 0.73
CA THR A 426 7.16 -9.23 1.26
C THR A 426 6.68 -10.21 0.17
N ARG A 427 6.58 -11.50 0.51
CA ARG A 427 6.10 -12.53 -0.43
C ARG A 427 4.58 -12.47 -0.53
N ARG A 428 4.08 -12.03 -1.68
CA ARG A 428 2.65 -11.77 -1.90
C ARG A 428 1.79 -13.03 -1.99
N THR A 429 0.91 -13.20 -1.02
CA THR A 429 -0.21 -14.17 -1.04
C THR A 429 -1.38 -13.63 -1.87
N LEU A 430 -2.20 -14.53 -2.43
CA LEU A 430 -3.40 -14.12 -3.17
C LEU A 430 -4.35 -13.28 -2.30
N GLU A 431 -4.60 -13.71 -1.05
CA GLU A 431 -5.41 -12.94 -0.09
C GLU A 431 -4.80 -11.56 0.16
N GLY A 432 -3.47 -11.47 0.37
CA GLY A 432 -2.76 -10.20 0.52
C GLY A 432 -2.99 -9.26 -0.66
N LEU A 433 -2.88 -9.76 -1.91
CA LEU A 433 -3.13 -8.97 -3.13
C LEU A 433 -4.56 -8.44 -3.21
N ILE A 434 -5.57 -9.28 -2.90
CA ILE A 434 -6.98 -8.86 -2.91
C ILE A 434 -7.18 -7.74 -1.90
N GLN A 435 -6.64 -7.89 -0.70
CA GLN A 435 -6.85 -6.96 0.39
C GLN A 435 -6.06 -5.65 0.18
N GLU A 436 -4.84 -5.71 -0.36
CA GLU A 436 -4.08 -4.53 -0.79
C GLU A 436 -4.89 -3.71 -1.80
N ARG A 437 -5.43 -4.34 -2.84
CA ARG A 437 -6.29 -3.69 -3.85
C ARG A 437 -7.50 -3.01 -3.21
N LYS A 438 -8.20 -3.68 -2.30
CA LYS A 438 -9.35 -3.13 -1.57
C LYS A 438 -9.00 -1.90 -0.72
N ILE A 439 -7.77 -1.79 -0.21
CA ILE A 439 -7.32 -0.62 0.54
C ILE A 439 -6.89 0.49 -0.43
N LYS A 440 -6.10 0.16 -1.46
CA LYS A 440 -5.65 1.12 -2.48
C LYS A 440 -6.81 1.89 -3.12
N ARG A 441 -7.92 1.22 -3.48
CA ARG A 441 -9.13 1.89 -3.99
C ARG A 441 -9.74 2.89 -3.01
N LYS A 442 -9.81 2.55 -1.71
CA LYS A 442 -10.35 3.49 -0.70
C LYS A 442 -9.47 4.71 -0.50
N ILE A 443 -8.17 4.57 -0.78
CA ILE A 443 -7.18 5.61 -0.65
C ILE A 443 -7.12 6.49 -1.90
N SER A 444 -7.34 5.93 -3.11
CA SER A 444 -7.23 6.67 -4.39
C SER A 444 -8.30 7.75 -4.53
N HIS A 445 -9.50 7.57 -3.95
CA HIS A 445 -10.59 8.54 -4.03
C HIS A 445 -10.35 9.87 -3.28
N ARG A 446 -9.17 10.10 -2.68
CA ARG A 446 -8.86 11.35 -1.98
C ARG A 446 -7.66 12.02 -2.61
N ASN A 447 -7.96 13.08 -3.36
CA ASN A 447 -6.94 13.97 -3.93
C ASN A 447 -6.35 14.81 -2.81
N PHE A 448 -5.06 14.58 -2.52
CA PHE A 448 -4.30 15.43 -1.63
C PHE A 448 -3.58 16.49 -2.46
N HIS A 449 -3.65 17.74 -2.02
CA HIS A 449 -2.95 18.86 -2.65
C HIS A 449 -1.45 18.58 -2.86
N ASP A 450 -0.81 17.90 -1.90
CA ASP A 450 0.62 17.56 -2.00
C ASP A 450 0.91 16.51 -3.07
N VAL A 451 -0.02 15.57 -3.30
CA VAL A 451 0.12 14.54 -4.32
C VAL A 451 -0.07 15.17 -5.70
N THR A 452 -1.04 16.06 -5.85
CA THR A 452 -1.24 16.83 -7.10
C THR A 452 -0.06 17.73 -7.38
N GLN A 453 0.54 18.36 -6.36
CA GLN A 453 1.78 19.13 -6.49
C GLN A 453 2.93 18.29 -7.05
N ILE A 454 3.18 17.11 -6.48
CA ILE A 454 4.29 16.26 -6.94
C ILE A 454 4.01 15.71 -8.34
N SER A 455 2.76 15.32 -8.63
CA SER A 455 2.36 14.89 -9.98
C SER A 455 2.63 15.99 -10.99
N TYR A 456 2.20 17.22 -10.69
CA TYR A 456 2.48 18.41 -11.50
C TYR A 456 3.97 18.60 -11.74
N LEU A 457 4.81 18.53 -10.71
CA LEU A 457 6.26 18.70 -10.82
C LEU A 457 6.92 17.62 -11.69
N ILE A 458 6.50 16.37 -11.56
CA ILE A 458 7.02 15.25 -12.37
C ILE A 458 6.59 15.40 -13.83
N GLU A 459 5.31 15.68 -14.07
CA GLU A 459 4.76 15.89 -15.41
C GLU A 459 5.43 17.10 -16.09
N MET A 460 5.59 18.23 -15.39
CA MET A 460 6.28 19.42 -15.88
C MET A 460 7.75 19.15 -16.23
N ARG A 461 8.45 18.35 -15.41
CA ARG A 461 9.84 17.96 -15.68
C ARG A 461 9.95 17.11 -16.95
N ASN A 462 9.02 16.16 -17.14
CA ASN A 462 8.97 15.33 -18.34
C ASN A 462 8.65 16.16 -19.57
N LEU A 463 7.73 17.11 -19.45
CA LEU A 463 7.36 18.03 -20.50
C LEU A 463 8.55 18.91 -20.92
N LYS A 464 9.21 19.59 -19.96
CA LYS A 464 10.41 20.41 -20.23
C LYS A 464 11.54 19.58 -20.87
N ARG A 465 11.68 18.29 -20.53
CA ARG A 465 12.64 17.39 -21.17
C ARG A 465 12.28 17.13 -22.64
N LYS A 466 11.01 16.83 -22.93
CA LYS A 466 10.53 16.61 -24.30
C LYS A 466 10.61 17.87 -25.17
N ASP A 467 10.31 19.02 -24.59
CA ASP A 467 10.48 20.32 -25.27
C ASP A 467 11.96 20.60 -25.60
N LYS A 468 12.88 20.25 -24.69
CA LYS A 468 14.33 20.32 -24.96
C LYS A 468 14.76 19.34 -26.07
N GLU A 469 14.26 18.11 -26.08
CA GLU A 469 14.52 17.12 -27.14
C GLU A 469 14.04 17.66 -28.50
N LEU A 470 12.83 18.24 -28.56
CA LEU A 470 12.31 18.92 -29.76
C LEU A 470 13.24 20.06 -30.22
N CYS A 471 13.69 20.91 -29.30
CA CYS A 471 14.61 22.00 -29.61
C CYS A 471 15.96 21.49 -30.16
N GLN A 472 16.45 20.36 -29.67
CA GLN A 472 17.67 19.72 -30.19
C GLN A 472 17.47 19.20 -31.61
N ILE A 473 16.33 18.55 -31.90
CA ILE A 473 15.97 18.09 -33.25
C ILE A 473 15.87 19.28 -34.20
N LEU A 474 15.25 20.39 -33.77
CA LEU A 474 15.19 21.65 -34.54
C LEU A 474 16.58 22.20 -34.87
N ILE A 475 17.47 22.25 -33.88
CA ILE A 475 18.85 22.71 -34.08
C ILE A 475 19.61 21.79 -35.04
N GLU A 476 19.44 20.47 -34.91
CA GLU A 476 20.09 19.49 -35.80
C GLU A 476 19.59 19.63 -37.24
N MET A 477 18.28 19.80 -37.42
CA MET A 477 17.68 20.08 -38.72
C MET A 477 18.27 21.36 -39.32
N LEU A 478 18.31 22.44 -38.55
CA LEU A 478 18.88 23.71 -39.01
C LEU A 478 20.37 23.59 -39.38
N LYS A 479 21.16 22.85 -38.60
CA LYS A 479 22.58 22.58 -38.91
C LYS A 479 22.74 21.86 -40.23
N LYS A 480 21.92 20.82 -40.48
CA LYS A 480 21.94 20.04 -41.73
C LYS A 480 21.49 20.86 -42.95
N VAL A 481 20.50 21.73 -42.78
CA VAL A 481 20.05 22.66 -43.83
C VAL A 481 21.16 23.67 -44.17
N VAL A 482 21.87 24.17 -43.16
CA VAL A 482 22.95 25.16 -43.34
C VAL A 482 24.23 24.53 -43.90
N SER A 483 24.51 23.25 -43.64
CA SER A 483 25.76 22.59 -44.05
C SER A 483 25.83 22.17 -45.53
N ASN A 484 24.78 22.39 -46.33
CA ASN A 484 24.69 22.11 -47.78
C ASN A 484 25.07 20.68 -48.24
N SER A 485 25.22 19.73 -47.31
CA SER A 485 25.47 18.31 -47.55
C SER A 485 24.31 17.49 -46.98
N PHE A 486 23.29 17.22 -47.79
CA PHE A 486 22.11 16.50 -47.32
C PHE A 486 21.63 15.40 -48.28
N GLU A 487 21.38 14.23 -47.70
CA GLU A 487 20.58 13.17 -48.32
C GLU A 487 19.10 13.47 -48.02
N ALA A 488 18.26 13.59 -49.06
CA ALA A 488 16.84 13.91 -48.93
C ALA A 488 16.09 12.99 -47.95
N ASN A 489 16.44 11.70 -47.92
CA ASN A 489 15.84 10.71 -47.03
C ASN A 489 16.09 11.00 -45.54
N LYS A 490 17.28 11.50 -45.19
CA LYS A 490 17.63 11.87 -43.80
C LYS A 490 16.95 13.18 -43.37
N LEU A 491 16.68 14.08 -44.30
CA LEU A 491 15.92 15.30 -44.02
C LEU A 491 14.44 14.97 -43.81
N MET A 492 13.88 14.09 -44.66
CA MET A 492 12.48 13.67 -44.56
C MET A 492 12.20 12.95 -43.25
N SER A 493 13.09 12.05 -42.80
CA SER A 493 12.94 11.39 -41.49
C SER A 493 13.02 12.37 -40.32
N LEU A 494 13.88 13.40 -40.41
CA LEU A 494 13.91 14.47 -39.42
C LEU A 494 12.62 15.29 -39.42
N VAL A 495 12.05 15.63 -40.58
CA VAL A 495 10.78 16.37 -40.68
C VAL A 495 9.64 15.59 -40.03
N ILE A 496 9.53 14.29 -40.30
CA ILE A 496 8.52 13.41 -39.69
C ILE A 496 8.69 13.38 -38.17
N ASN A 497 9.91 13.10 -37.68
CA ASN A 497 10.20 13.05 -36.24
C ASN A 497 9.89 14.38 -35.54
N LEU A 498 10.11 15.50 -36.22
CA LEU A 498 9.91 16.84 -35.70
C LEU A 498 8.41 17.18 -35.65
N SER A 499 7.63 16.80 -36.68
CA SER A 499 6.17 16.87 -36.68
C SER A 499 5.56 16.07 -35.53
N ASP A 500 5.99 14.82 -35.34
CA ASP A 500 5.49 13.96 -34.25
C ASP A 500 5.85 14.53 -32.88
N SER A 501 7.09 15.05 -32.73
CA SER A 501 7.53 15.69 -31.50
C SER A 501 6.75 16.98 -31.21
N PHE A 502 6.41 17.77 -32.24
CA PHE A 502 5.58 18.96 -32.12
C PHE A 502 4.18 18.63 -31.60
N ASN A 503 3.52 17.64 -32.23
CA ASN A 503 2.19 17.22 -31.84
C ASN A 503 2.19 16.66 -30.41
N THR A 504 3.22 15.90 -30.05
CA THR A 504 3.39 15.35 -28.71
C THR A 504 3.55 16.47 -27.67
N VAL A 505 4.49 17.41 -27.86
CA VAL A 505 4.73 18.52 -26.91
C VAL A 505 3.52 19.45 -26.81
N SER A 506 2.87 19.76 -27.94
CA SER A 506 1.65 20.57 -27.98
C SER A 506 0.50 19.92 -27.21
N GLY A 507 0.27 18.62 -27.42
CA GLY A 507 -0.72 17.84 -26.69
C GLY A 507 -0.44 17.80 -25.19
N LEU A 508 0.82 17.61 -24.78
CA LEU A 508 1.24 17.60 -23.38
C LEU A 508 1.04 18.95 -22.68
N TYR A 509 1.37 20.08 -23.33
CA TYR A 509 1.10 21.39 -22.75
C TYR A 509 -0.40 21.65 -22.61
N SER A 510 -1.19 21.25 -23.62
CA SER A 510 -2.65 21.45 -23.61
C SER A 510 -3.31 20.65 -22.50
N SER A 511 -2.96 19.38 -22.34
CA SER A 511 -3.49 18.52 -21.27
C SER A 511 -3.09 19.02 -19.88
N MET A 512 -1.85 19.46 -19.70
CA MET A 512 -1.36 20.04 -18.44
C MET A 512 -2.06 21.35 -18.08
N ALA A 513 -2.28 22.23 -19.07
CA ALA A 513 -2.97 23.49 -18.87
C ALA A 513 -4.44 23.27 -18.43
N GLU A 514 -5.12 22.29 -19.04
CA GLU A 514 -6.47 21.87 -18.67
C GLU A 514 -6.54 21.25 -17.26
N LYS A 515 -5.57 20.39 -16.91
CA LYS A 515 -5.55 19.64 -15.65
C LYS A 515 -5.21 20.49 -14.41
N TYR A 516 -4.27 21.42 -14.53
CA TYR A 516 -3.68 22.11 -13.36
C TYR A 516 -4.00 23.61 -13.28
N ASN A 517 -4.35 24.26 -14.39
CA ASN A 517 -4.64 25.69 -14.45
C ASN A 517 -3.58 26.60 -13.79
N ASP A 518 -2.28 26.28 -13.96
CA ASP A 518 -1.17 27.02 -13.33
C ASP A 518 -0.57 28.08 -14.27
N PRO A 519 -0.25 29.29 -13.76
CA PRO A 519 0.31 30.38 -14.57
C PRO A 519 1.66 30.07 -15.23
N GLU A 520 2.51 29.23 -14.63
CA GLU A 520 3.80 28.85 -15.21
C GLU A 520 3.60 28.04 -16.50
N ILE A 521 2.62 27.12 -16.51
CA ILE A 521 2.28 26.32 -17.68
C ILE A 521 1.80 27.21 -18.82
N TYR A 522 0.91 28.16 -18.53
CA TYR A 522 0.39 29.08 -19.55
C TYR A 522 1.47 30.00 -20.11
N GLU A 523 2.46 30.38 -19.31
CA GLU A 523 3.63 31.12 -19.79
C GLU A 523 4.50 30.28 -20.73
N CYS A 524 4.86 29.06 -20.34
CA CYS A 524 5.62 28.13 -21.19
C CYS A 524 4.87 27.81 -22.48
N LEU A 525 3.57 27.52 -22.40
CA LEU A 525 2.71 27.25 -23.54
C LEU A 525 2.60 28.47 -24.47
N SER A 526 2.42 29.68 -23.92
CA SER A 526 2.41 30.91 -24.71
C SER A 526 3.74 31.13 -25.42
N SER A 527 4.87 30.84 -24.77
CA SER A 527 6.20 30.92 -25.36
C SER A 527 6.37 29.89 -26.48
N PHE A 528 5.97 28.64 -26.25
CA PHE A 528 6.02 27.57 -27.25
C PHE A 528 5.21 27.91 -28.51
N VAL A 529 3.95 28.34 -28.33
CA VAL A 529 3.06 28.70 -29.45
C VAL A 529 3.54 29.95 -30.19
N GLY A 530 4.01 30.95 -29.47
CA GLY A 530 4.45 32.22 -30.05
C GLY A 530 5.81 32.14 -30.74
N SER A 531 6.77 31.44 -30.13
CA SER A 531 8.16 31.41 -30.58
C SER A 531 8.48 30.22 -31.49
N ILE A 532 7.88 29.05 -31.26
CA ILE A 532 8.20 27.84 -32.02
C ILE A 532 7.15 27.58 -33.11
N LEU A 533 5.86 27.62 -32.78
CA LEU A 533 4.79 27.43 -33.78
C LEU A 533 4.52 28.70 -34.61
N GLY A 534 4.93 29.87 -34.12
CA GLY A 534 4.77 31.15 -34.82
C GLY A 534 3.34 31.70 -34.83
N ASN A 535 2.43 31.18 -34.00
CA ASN A 535 1.04 31.66 -33.92
C ASN A 535 0.90 32.72 -32.83
N ILE A 536 1.20 33.97 -33.20
CA ILE A 536 1.26 35.11 -32.28
C ILE A 536 -0.11 35.42 -31.67
N ASP A 537 -1.20 35.27 -32.45
CA ASP A 537 -2.54 35.59 -31.99
C ASP A 537 -3.03 34.61 -30.92
N LEU A 538 -2.82 33.30 -31.12
CA LEU A 538 -3.14 32.30 -30.11
C LEU A 538 -2.28 32.47 -28.86
N ALA A 539 -0.98 32.73 -29.02
CA ALA A 539 -0.09 33.01 -27.90
C ALA A 539 -0.57 34.22 -27.07
N SER A 540 -1.02 35.30 -27.73
CA SER A 540 -1.56 36.48 -27.04
C SER A 540 -2.82 36.18 -26.25
N ARG A 541 -3.73 35.34 -26.77
CA ARG A 541 -4.95 34.89 -26.07
C ARG A 541 -4.61 34.07 -24.84
N ILE A 542 -3.65 33.15 -24.95
CA ILE A 542 -3.17 32.33 -23.84
C ILE A 542 -2.52 33.19 -22.76
N ARG A 543 -1.68 34.16 -23.16
CA ARG A 543 -1.06 35.12 -22.25
C ARG A 543 -2.09 35.98 -21.52
N ASN A 544 -3.14 36.42 -22.19
CA ASN A 544 -4.23 37.16 -21.57
C ASN A 544 -5.02 36.31 -20.56
N LYS A 545 -5.21 35.01 -20.83
CA LYS A 545 -5.76 34.07 -19.82
C LYS A 545 -4.85 33.98 -18.59
N ASN A 546 -3.53 33.86 -18.78
CA ASN A 546 -2.57 33.85 -17.67
C ASN A 546 -2.66 35.11 -16.79
N ILE A 547 -2.66 36.29 -17.43
CA ILE A 547 -2.79 37.57 -16.72
C ILE A 547 -4.07 37.62 -15.88
N ASN A 548 -5.18 37.07 -16.40
CA ASN A 548 -6.45 37.03 -15.67
C ASN A 548 -6.41 36.05 -14.47
N LEU A 549 -5.72 34.92 -14.59
CA LEU A 549 -5.51 33.98 -13.48
C LEU A 549 -4.68 34.62 -12.35
N ILE A 550 -3.57 35.27 -12.71
CA ILE A 550 -2.72 36.00 -11.76
C ILE A 550 -3.51 37.11 -11.03
N ARG A 551 -4.35 37.86 -11.76
CA ARG A 551 -5.20 38.91 -11.19
C ARG A 551 -6.25 38.37 -10.21
N ARG A 552 -6.74 37.15 -10.43
CA ARG A 552 -7.71 36.49 -9.53
C ARG A 552 -7.09 35.96 -8.24
N LYS A 553 -5.75 36.01 -8.08
CA LYS A 553 -5.04 35.33 -6.99
C LYS A 553 -5.46 33.86 -6.84
N GLU A 554 -5.76 33.18 -7.95
CA GLU A 554 -5.89 31.73 -7.90
C GLU A 554 -4.53 31.17 -7.43
N ILE A 555 -4.58 30.40 -6.34
CA ILE A 555 -3.40 29.95 -5.60
C ILE A 555 -2.54 29.12 -6.55
N SER A 556 -1.30 29.57 -6.81
CA SER A 556 -0.32 28.75 -7.54
C SER A 556 -0.15 27.42 -6.84
N ILE A 557 -0.07 26.33 -7.59
CA ILE A 557 0.04 24.98 -7.03
C ILE A 557 1.27 24.90 -6.13
N ILE A 558 2.32 25.64 -6.45
CA ILE A 558 3.55 25.76 -5.67
C ILE A 558 3.44 26.97 -4.72
N GLU A 559 3.59 26.72 -3.43
CA GLU A 559 3.62 27.78 -2.42
C GLU A 559 5.03 28.38 -2.32
N ASN A 560 5.14 29.68 -2.59
CA ASN A 560 6.40 30.43 -2.53
C ASN A 560 6.59 31.20 -1.21
N SER A 561 5.83 30.87 -0.16
CA SER A 561 5.88 31.54 1.14
C SER A 561 7.08 31.11 1.99
N LYS A 562 7.55 29.87 1.85
CA LYS A 562 8.63 29.25 2.65
C LYS A 562 9.64 28.59 1.71
N GLY A 563 10.88 28.33 2.16
CA GLY A 563 11.79 27.49 1.39
C GLY A 563 11.24 26.08 1.36
N ARG A 564 10.92 25.53 0.18
CA ARG A 564 10.34 24.19 0.03
C ARG A 564 11.29 23.29 -0.72
N LEU A 565 11.48 22.10 -0.17
CA LEU A 565 12.33 21.05 -0.71
C LEU A 565 11.54 19.74 -0.82
N ILE A 566 11.65 19.08 -1.96
CA ILE A 566 11.07 17.74 -2.18
C ILE A 566 12.19 16.79 -2.61
N PHE A 567 12.35 15.68 -1.89
CA PHE A 567 13.32 14.64 -2.23
C PHE A 567 12.77 13.22 -2.05
N LEU A 568 13.41 12.27 -2.73
CA LEU A 568 13.04 10.86 -2.71
C LEU A 568 13.47 10.17 -1.41
N GLY A 569 12.56 9.36 -0.85
CA GLY A 569 12.78 8.52 0.32
C GLY A 569 13.16 7.07 0.01
N ASN A 570 13.12 6.63 -1.25
CA ASN A 570 13.39 5.23 -1.59
C ASN A 570 14.87 4.85 -1.31
N SER A 571 15.14 3.60 -0.89
CA SER A 571 16.48 3.16 -0.45
C SER A 571 17.56 3.32 -1.51
N GLU A 572 17.24 3.08 -2.78
CA GLU A 572 18.18 3.16 -3.90
C GLU A 572 18.53 4.61 -4.28
N ARG A 573 17.58 5.54 -4.12
CA ARG A 573 17.68 6.94 -4.57
C ARG A 573 17.45 7.93 -3.42
N PHE A 574 17.82 7.54 -2.21
CA PHE A 574 17.53 8.32 -1.01
C PHE A 574 18.22 9.68 -1.08
N GLY A 575 17.43 10.74 -0.86
CA GLY A 575 17.90 12.11 -0.82
C GLY A 575 18.01 12.80 -2.19
N THR A 576 17.72 12.13 -3.31
CA THR A 576 17.71 12.81 -4.62
C THR A 576 16.66 13.93 -4.63
N VAL A 577 17.10 15.16 -4.85
CA VAL A 577 16.23 16.34 -4.88
C VAL A 577 15.44 16.37 -6.20
N ILE A 578 14.12 16.44 -6.09
CA ILE A 578 13.19 16.52 -7.22
C ILE A 578 12.87 17.98 -7.52
N PHE A 579 12.65 18.77 -6.46
CA PHE A 579 12.19 20.15 -6.56
C PHE A 579 12.69 21.01 -5.39
N MET A 580 13.03 22.25 -5.71
CA MET A 580 13.30 23.36 -4.81
C MET A 580 12.56 24.58 -5.35
N ASN A 581 11.98 25.39 -4.48
CA ASN A 581 11.44 26.67 -4.90
C ASN A 581 12.47 27.80 -4.75
N GLN A 582 12.18 28.95 -5.35
CA GLN A 582 13.10 30.10 -5.37
C GLN A 582 13.52 30.58 -3.96
N LYS A 583 12.65 30.42 -2.96
CA LYS A 583 13.04 30.73 -1.57
C LYS A 583 14.11 29.78 -1.05
N MET A 584 14.02 28.50 -1.37
CA MET A 584 15.05 27.53 -1.03
C MET A 584 16.37 27.86 -1.74
N ASP A 585 16.32 28.29 -3.00
CA ASP A 585 17.49 28.73 -3.76
C ASP A 585 18.18 29.92 -3.08
N ASN A 586 17.40 30.89 -2.62
CA ASN A 586 17.91 32.05 -1.89
C ASN A 586 18.55 31.66 -0.55
N ILE A 587 17.97 30.69 0.16
CA ILE A 587 18.51 30.19 1.44
C ILE A 587 19.85 29.48 1.22
N LEU A 588 19.97 28.69 0.15
CA LEU A 588 21.19 27.95 -0.15
C LEU A 588 22.24 28.77 -0.90
N GLU A 589 21.89 29.95 -1.39
CA GLU A 589 22.72 30.76 -2.29
C GLU A 589 23.12 29.98 -3.56
N VAL A 590 22.20 29.16 -4.07
CA VAL A 590 22.41 28.28 -5.23
C VAL A 590 21.61 28.80 -6.42
N THR A 591 22.15 28.68 -7.63
CA THR A 591 21.39 28.98 -8.87
C THR A 591 20.61 27.75 -9.34
N GLU A 592 19.49 27.96 -10.03
CA GLU A 592 18.57 26.89 -10.48
C GLU A 592 19.24 25.74 -11.26
N ARG A 593 20.39 26.01 -11.88
CA ARG A 593 21.14 25.05 -12.71
C ARG A 593 22.01 24.08 -11.90
N SER A 594 22.43 24.44 -10.69
CA SER A 594 23.47 23.70 -9.95
C SER A 594 22.93 22.68 -8.94
N TYR A 595 21.64 22.70 -8.58
CA TYR A 595 21.06 21.69 -7.69
C TYR A 595 20.44 20.48 -8.40
N LYS A 596 20.37 20.49 -9.75
CA LYS A 596 19.78 19.40 -10.53
C LYS A 596 20.62 18.13 -10.34
N ASN A 597 20.03 17.12 -9.66
CA ASN A 597 20.66 15.87 -9.21
C ASN A 597 21.55 15.98 -7.96
N ARG A 598 21.55 17.10 -7.23
CA ARG A 598 22.17 17.12 -5.89
C ARG A 598 21.38 16.22 -4.95
N ASN A 599 22.12 15.55 -4.07
CA ASN A 599 21.54 14.82 -2.96
C ASN A 599 21.30 15.80 -1.81
N PHE A 600 20.13 15.78 -1.18
CA PHE A 600 19.84 16.57 0.01
C PHE A 600 20.91 16.40 1.10
N LEU A 601 21.50 15.21 1.20
CA LEU A 601 22.59 14.94 2.12
C LEU A 601 23.81 15.85 1.93
N SER A 602 24.05 16.41 0.74
CA SER A 602 25.17 17.34 0.51
C SER A 602 24.95 18.72 1.15
N ILE A 603 23.71 19.04 1.54
CA ILE A 603 23.32 20.30 2.16
C ILE A 603 23.40 20.18 3.70
N LEU A 604 23.55 18.98 4.23
CA LEU A 604 23.69 18.76 5.67
C LEU A 604 25.16 18.88 6.09
N PRO A 605 25.44 19.28 7.35
CA PRO A 605 26.76 19.13 7.94
C PRO A 605 27.28 17.70 7.76
N ASN A 606 28.55 17.54 7.39
CA ASN A 606 29.11 16.24 6.99
C ASN A 606 28.96 15.18 8.10
N SER A 607 29.09 15.60 9.37
CA SER A 607 28.94 14.73 10.53
C SER A 607 27.51 14.21 10.73
N TRP A 608 26.50 14.91 10.20
CA TRP A 608 25.09 14.53 10.34
C TRP A 608 24.61 13.57 9.26
N VAL A 609 25.29 13.51 8.11
CA VAL A 609 24.83 12.80 6.91
C VAL A 609 24.42 11.36 7.20
N TYR A 610 25.28 10.60 7.88
CA TYR A 610 25.01 9.20 8.20
C TYR A 610 23.86 9.03 9.20
N ALA A 611 23.91 9.77 10.31
CA ALA A 611 22.91 9.68 11.37
C ALA A 611 21.53 10.13 10.88
N TRP A 612 21.46 11.17 10.06
CA TRP A 612 20.23 11.65 9.44
C TRP A 612 19.65 10.65 8.46
N LYS A 613 20.49 10.09 7.57
CA LYS A 613 20.05 9.03 6.63
C LYS A 613 19.45 7.85 7.38
N LEU A 614 20.13 7.36 8.43
CA LEU A 614 19.64 6.26 9.26
C LEU A 614 18.33 6.64 9.97
N SER A 615 18.25 7.83 10.56
CA SER A 615 17.06 8.32 11.26
C SER A 615 15.85 8.42 10.34
N MET A 616 16.02 8.95 9.13
CA MET A 616 14.94 9.06 8.14
C MET A 616 14.51 7.69 7.60
N GLN A 617 15.45 6.77 7.40
CA GLN A 617 15.13 5.40 7.03
C GLN A 617 14.37 4.65 8.13
N ASN A 618 14.78 4.83 9.38
CA ASN A 618 14.07 4.29 10.54
C ASN A 618 12.68 4.93 10.67
N TYR A 619 12.57 6.23 10.44
CA TYR A 619 11.29 6.93 10.46
C TYR A 619 10.32 6.38 9.40
N MET A 620 10.76 6.09 8.17
CA MET A 620 9.87 5.47 7.17
C MET A 620 9.36 4.07 7.60
N LYS A 621 10.17 3.31 8.35
CA LYS A 621 9.79 1.98 8.84
C LYS A 621 8.85 2.06 10.04
N PHE A 622 9.23 2.88 11.02
CA PHE A 622 8.65 2.90 12.37
C PHE A 622 7.78 4.14 12.66
N SER A 623 7.49 4.96 11.64
CA SER A 623 6.66 6.14 11.79
C SER A 623 5.30 5.81 12.40
N THR A 624 4.93 6.66 13.36
CA THR A 624 3.59 6.71 13.95
C THR A 624 2.72 7.79 13.32
N THR A 625 3.33 8.75 12.62
CA THR A 625 2.67 9.88 11.94
C THR A 625 3.27 10.13 10.55
N SER A 626 2.46 10.63 9.62
CA SER A 626 2.97 11.08 8.31
C SER A 626 3.73 12.41 8.39
N SER A 627 3.50 13.22 9.42
CA SER A 627 4.21 14.47 9.68
C SER A 627 5.54 14.23 10.40
N LEU A 628 6.61 14.81 9.90
CA LEU A 628 7.88 14.89 10.62
C LEU A 628 7.75 15.84 11.82
N PRO A 629 8.48 15.59 12.91
CA PRO A 629 8.55 16.53 14.02
C PRO A 629 9.09 17.88 13.53
N THR A 630 8.53 18.96 14.06
CA THR A 630 9.00 20.31 13.75
C THR A 630 10.28 20.57 14.54
N LEU A 631 11.36 20.90 13.83
CA LEU A 631 12.62 21.30 14.43
C LEU A 631 12.68 22.83 14.42
N ASN A 632 12.72 23.45 15.59
CA ASN A 632 12.81 24.90 15.67
C ASN A 632 14.20 25.40 15.24
N ARG A 633 15.25 24.66 15.61
CA ARG A 633 16.64 24.94 15.22
C ARG A 633 17.18 23.78 14.39
N PHE A 634 17.33 23.98 13.09
CA PHE A 634 17.91 23.03 12.15
C PHE A 634 18.92 23.74 11.26
N TYR A 635 20.12 23.18 11.11
CA TYR A 635 21.20 23.83 10.40
C TYR A 635 21.46 23.16 9.05
N ILE A 636 21.63 23.99 8.03
CA ILE A 636 21.95 23.56 6.67
C ILE A 636 23.16 24.35 6.15
N LYS A 637 23.88 23.77 5.20
CA LYS A 637 25.01 24.41 4.52
C LYS A 637 24.54 25.13 3.26
N ASN A 638 24.96 26.38 3.11
CA ASN A 638 24.81 27.10 1.84
C ASN A 638 25.91 26.67 0.85
N ASN A 639 25.89 27.22 -0.37
CA ASN A 639 26.87 26.88 -1.41
C ASN A 639 28.31 27.33 -1.10
N ASN A 640 28.47 28.20 -0.11
CA ASN A 640 29.76 28.68 0.41
C ASN A 640 30.19 27.87 1.66
N ASP A 641 29.52 26.74 1.94
CA ASP A 641 29.70 25.87 3.11
C ASP A 641 29.56 26.59 4.48
N TYR A 642 28.84 27.71 4.54
CA TYR A 642 28.44 28.34 5.81
C TYR A 642 27.13 27.75 6.33
N LEU A 643 27.00 27.72 7.66
CA LEU A 643 25.77 27.29 8.33
C LEU A 643 24.69 28.36 8.29
N VAL A 644 23.48 27.93 7.96
CA VAL A 644 22.25 28.74 8.02
C VAL A 644 21.27 28.06 8.97
N GLU A 645 20.83 28.78 10.00
CA GLU A 645 19.81 28.30 10.94
C GLU A 645 18.41 28.44 10.32
N CYS A 646 17.66 27.35 10.33
CA CYS A 646 16.33 27.24 9.79
C CYS A 646 15.39 26.56 10.77
N LYS A 647 14.12 26.95 10.76
CA LYS A 647 13.03 26.14 11.28
C LYS A 647 12.63 25.12 10.21
N MET A 648 12.69 23.83 10.55
CA MET A 648 12.31 22.74 9.67
C MET A 648 10.95 22.16 10.08
N ASN A 649 10.05 22.03 9.12
CA ASN A 649 8.88 21.17 9.25
C ASN A 649 8.76 20.31 8.00
N GLY A 650 8.06 19.18 8.09
CA GLY A 650 7.88 18.35 6.92
C GLY A 650 6.86 17.26 7.10
N TYR A 651 6.58 16.57 6.02
CA TYR A 651 5.72 15.40 6.01
C TYR A 651 6.09 14.48 4.85
N LEU A 652 5.65 13.25 4.98
CA LEU A 652 5.81 12.20 3.99
C LEU A 652 4.56 12.09 3.13
N THR A 653 4.77 11.83 1.85
CA THR A 653 3.69 11.44 0.94
C THR A 653 4.15 10.35 0.00
N VAL A 654 3.19 9.72 -0.67
CA VAL A 654 3.41 8.60 -1.58
C VAL A 654 2.75 8.88 -2.92
N LEU A 655 3.52 8.75 -3.99
CA LEU A 655 3.08 8.83 -5.37
C LEU A 655 3.76 7.70 -6.18
N ASN A 656 3.00 6.99 -7.01
CA ASN A 656 3.49 5.90 -7.88
C ASN A 656 4.37 4.88 -7.16
N ASP A 657 3.92 4.51 -5.95
CA ASP A 657 4.62 3.63 -5.03
C ASP A 657 6.03 4.08 -4.57
N ASP A 658 6.39 5.34 -4.74
CA ASP A 658 7.60 5.95 -4.17
C ASP A 658 7.24 6.88 -2.99
N VAL A 659 8.14 6.95 -2.01
CA VAL A 659 8.02 7.86 -0.87
C VAL A 659 8.72 9.17 -1.19
N TYR A 660 8.05 10.28 -0.90
CA TYR A 660 8.57 11.63 -1.06
C TYR A 660 8.57 12.34 0.30
N PHE A 661 9.70 12.95 0.64
CA PHE A 661 9.80 13.87 1.76
C PHE A 661 9.54 15.28 1.26
N LEU A 662 8.59 15.97 1.88
CA LEU A 662 8.31 17.38 1.66
C LEU A 662 8.76 18.12 2.92
N ILE A 663 9.82 18.90 2.79
CA ILE A 663 10.38 19.68 3.88
C ILE A 663 10.20 21.15 3.55
N ASN A 664 9.65 21.91 4.49
CA ASN A 664 9.74 23.37 4.45
C ASN A 664 10.78 23.84 5.46
N LEU A 665 11.62 24.76 4.99
CA LEU A 665 12.67 25.43 5.72
C LEU A 665 12.36 26.92 5.73
N GLU A 666 12.29 27.48 6.93
CA GLU A 666 12.15 28.92 7.16
C GLU A 666 13.44 29.41 7.80
N PRO A 667 14.24 30.26 7.11
CA PRO A 667 15.47 30.78 7.68
C PRO A 667 15.12 31.62 8.90
N GLN A 668 15.78 31.36 10.02
CA GLN A 668 15.63 32.20 11.20
C GLN A 668 16.49 33.44 11.04
N THR A 669 15.90 34.62 11.22
CA THR A 669 16.67 35.87 11.34
C THR A 669 17.29 35.91 12.73
N CYS A 670 18.38 35.17 12.92
CA CYS A 670 19.11 35.17 14.18
C CYS A 670 19.99 36.42 14.30
N LYS A 671 20.01 37.02 15.51
CA LYS A 671 21.02 38.01 15.91
C LYS A 671 22.33 37.34 16.34
N SER A 672 22.28 36.03 16.57
CA SER A 672 23.40 35.18 16.95
C SER A 672 24.09 34.58 15.73
N GLU A 673 25.38 34.32 15.90
CA GLU A 673 26.22 33.56 14.98
C GLU A 673 26.67 32.27 15.65
N VAL A 674 26.94 31.21 14.88
CA VAL A 674 27.01 29.85 15.42
C VAL A 674 28.25 29.11 14.92
N PHE A 675 28.93 28.41 15.83
CA PHE A 675 29.86 27.33 15.54
C PHE A 675 29.21 25.97 15.81
N LEU A 676 29.41 25.01 14.91
CA LEU A 676 29.16 23.60 15.13
C LEU A 676 30.49 22.94 15.55
N LEU A 677 30.50 22.34 16.73
CA LEU A 677 31.69 21.78 17.37
C LEU A 677 31.55 20.26 17.57
N SER A 678 32.67 19.54 17.45
CA SER A 678 32.76 18.13 17.83
C SER A 678 32.72 17.94 19.35
N SER A 679 32.66 16.68 19.81
CA SER A 679 32.76 16.33 21.23
C SER A 679 34.07 16.77 21.89
N SER A 680 35.12 16.97 21.09
CA SER A 680 36.43 17.47 21.49
C SER A 680 36.60 18.95 21.16
N HIS A 681 35.48 19.69 21.00
CA HIS A 681 35.44 21.12 20.72
C HIS A 681 36.22 21.57 19.47
N ILE A 682 36.35 20.68 18.49
CA ILE A 682 36.91 21.00 17.18
C ILE A 682 35.84 21.66 16.32
N ILE A 683 36.20 22.74 15.62
CA ILE A 683 35.29 23.45 14.72
C ILE A 683 35.02 22.58 13.49
N LEU A 684 33.76 22.15 13.35
CA LEU A 684 33.30 21.39 12.19
C LEU A 684 32.84 22.34 11.09
N GLU A 685 31.94 23.26 11.44
CA GLU A 685 31.30 24.22 10.52
C GLU A 685 30.92 25.51 11.28
N PHE A 686 30.71 26.62 10.59
CA PHE A 686 30.36 27.90 11.21
C PHE A 686 29.52 28.81 10.29
N SER A 687 28.87 29.82 10.86
CA SER A 687 28.04 30.79 10.12
C SER A 687 28.85 31.90 9.45
N SER A 688 28.27 32.53 8.42
CA SER A 688 29.02 33.39 7.49
C SER A 688 29.58 34.68 8.09
N LYS A 689 29.02 35.20 9.19
CA LYS A 689 29.55 36.43 9.79
C LYS A 689 30.66 36.18 10.81
N ILE A 690 30.89 34.92 11.20
CA ILE A 690 31.92 34.56 12.18
C ILE A 690 33.32 35.09 11.77
N PRO A 691 33.82 34.93 10.53
CA PRO A 691 35.12 35.50 10.17
C PRO A 691 35.20 37.02 10.35
N LEU A 692 34.10 37.74 10.06
CA LEU A 692 34.02 39.20 10.22
C LEU A 692 34.10 39.62 11.69
N ILE A 693 33.47 38.84 12.57
CA ILE A 693 33.49 39.02 14.02
C ILE A 693 34.89 38.91 14.56
N PHE A 694 35.58 37.85 14.16
CA PHE A 694 36.92 37.57 14.64
C PHE A 694 37.97 38.49 13.99
N GLN A 695 37.53 39.42 13.12
CA GLN A 695 38.34 40.36 12.34
C GLN A 695 39.46 39.67 11.56
N ILE A 696 39.26 38.41 11.19
CA ILE A 696 40.27 37.66 10.45
C ILE A 696 40.04 37.93 8.95
N HIS A 697 41.02 38.55 8.30
CA HIS A 697 40.94 38.86 6.87
C HIS A 697 41.17 37.57 6.04
N GLY A 698 40.10 37.08 5.39
CA GLY A 698 40.09 35.86 4.57
C GLY A 698 39.46 34.64 5.28
N GLU A 699 39.22 33.53 4.55
CA GLU A 699 38.66 32.23 5.03
C GLU A 699 39.61 31.47 5.99
N SER A 700 40.05 32.13 7.06
CA SER A 700 41.21 31.72 7.87
C SER A 700 40.84 30.99 9.16
N ILE A 701 39.55 30.84 9.47
CA ILE A 701 39.10 29.85 10.47
C ILE A 701 39.15 28.48 9.80
N GLN A 702 40.17 27.70 10.15
CA GLN A 702 40.35 26.37 9.57
C GLN A 702 39.32 25.41 10.15
N ARG A 703 38.51 24.78 9.30
CA ARG A 703 37.71 23.62 9.73
C ARG A 703 38.68 22.55 10.25
N GLY A 704 38.41 22.01 11.43
CA GLY A 704 39.29 21.04 12.10
C GLY A 704 40.22 21.63 13.17
N SER A 705 40.30 22.95 13.33
CA SER A 705 41.03 23.56 14.46
C SER A 705 40.21 23.55 15.75
N HIS A 706 40.89 23.65 16.89
CA HIS A 706 40.22 23.64 18.19
C HIS A 706 39.69 25.03 18.53
N ILE A 707 38.46 25.14 19.06
CA ILE A 707 37.83 26.44 19.34
C ILE A 707 38.63 27.32 20.32
N SER A 708 39.43 26.70 21.19
CA SER A 708 40.29 27.41 22.16
C SER A 708 41.40 28.23 21.51
N GLU A 709 41.73 27.97 20.24
CA GLU A 709 42.67 28.78 19.47
C GLU A 709 42.12 30.19 19.20
N TYR A 710 40.79 30.33 19.18
CA TYR A 710 40.10 31.59 18.93
C TYR A 710 39.46 32.17 20.19
N ILE A 711 39.03 31.33 21.14
CA ILE A 711 38.37 31.76 22.38
C ILE A 711 39.19 31.27 23.58
N HIS A 712 39.88 32.21 24.23
CA HIS A 712 40.60 31.92 25.48
C HIS A 712 39.63 31.51 26.59
N ASN A 713 40.03 30.52 27.40
CA ASN A 713 39.24 29.95 28.50
C ASN A 713 37.91 29.30 28.06
N PHE A 714 37.84 28.75 26.84
CA PHE A 714 36.66 27.99 26.40
C PHE A 714 36.30 26.82 27.33
N SER A 715 37.27 26.26 28.06
CA SER A 715 37.05 25.22 29.08
C SER A 715 36.08 25.62 30.19
N ASP A 716 35.89 26.92 30.41
CA ASP A 716 35.04 27.45 31.49
C ASP A 716 33.57 27.54 31.05
N PHE A 717 33.28 27.28 29.77
CA PHE A 717 31.92 27.21 29.24
C PHE A 717 31.19 25.97 29.73
N GLN A 718 30.17 26.21 30.54
CA GLN A 718 29.24 25.17 30.99
C GLN A 718 28.05 25.09 30.04
N GLU A 719 27.59 23.86 29.76
CA GLU A 719 26.41 23.62 28.94
C GLU A 719 25.19 24.43 29.44
N GLU A 720 24.45 25.00 28.49
CA GLU A 720 23.22 25.77 28.71
C GLU A 720 23.36 27.01 29.61
N ARG A 721 24.59 27.44 29.92
CA ARG A 721 24.86 28.68 30.65
C ARG A 721 25.40 29.74 29.71
N ALA A 722 24.84 30.93 29.81
CA ALA A 722 25.36 32.10 29.13
C ALA A 722 26.60 32.59 29.86
N ASN A 723 27.74 32.49 29.19
CA ASN A 723 29.01 32.96 29.70
C ASN A 723 29.44 34.18 28.91
N ARG A 724 29.88 35.20 29.65
CA ARG A 724 30.45 36.39 29.06
C ARG A 724 31.94 36.19 28.87
N PHE A 725 32.43 36.53 27.70
CA PHE A 725 33.84 36.47 27.38
C PHE A 725 34.25 37.74 26.65
N MET A 726 35.49 38.15 26.88
CA MET A 726 36.08 39.30 26.19
C MET A 726 36.78 38.81 24.94
N PHE A 727 36.42 39.39 23.79
CA PHE A 727 37.09 39.12 22.52
C PHE A 727 37.42 40.44 21.81
N ASN A 728 38.70 40.68 21.48
CA ASN A 728 39.21 41.93 20.91
C ASN A 728 38.70 43.21 21.61
N GLY A 729 38.61 43.17 22.95
CA GLY A 729 38.16 44.31 23.76
C GLY A 729 36.64 44.55 23.79
N LYS A 730 35.83 43.67 23.20
CA LYS A 730 34.36 43.70 23.29
C LYS A 730 33.86 42.53 24.13
N GLU A 731 32.88 42.80 25.00
CA GLU A 731 32.19 41.76 25.76
C GLU A 731 31.19 41.07 24.83
N MET A 732 31.26 39.75 24.74
CA MET A 732 30.33 38.92 23.97
C MET A 732 29.68 37.89 24.88
N LEU A 733 28.45 37.50 24.53
CA LEU A 733 27.72 36.43 25.19
C LEU A 733 27.81 35.16 24.36
N GLY A 734 28.44 34.13 24.93
CA GLY A 734 28.53 32.80 24.34
C GLY A 734 27.64 31.82 25.10
N ILE A 735 26.91 30.97 24.38
CA ILE A 735 26.13 29.89 24.96
C ILE A 735 26.51 28.59 24.26
N LEU A 736 26.91 27.60 25.06
CA LEU A 736 27.23 26.26 24.57
C LEU A 736 26.00 25.35 24.77
N TYR A 737 25.46 24.82 23.69
CA TYR A 737 24.37 23.86 23.71
C TYR A 737 24.86 22.50 23.23
N LYS A 738 24.34 21.45 23.84
CA LYS A 738 24.50 20.09 23.32
C LYS A 738 23.41 19.80 22.29
N LEU A 739 23.79 19.24 21.15
CA LEU A 739 22.85 18.84 20.10
C LEU A 739 22.29 17.45 20.37
N ASP A 740 21.01 17.37 20.72
CA ASP A 740 20.34 16.08 20.96
C ASP A 740 19.66 15.48 19.72
N TYR A 741 19.59 16.22 18.60
CA TYR A 741 18.72 15.88 17.46
C TYR A 741 19.04 14.56 16.73
N LEU A 742 20.20 13.93 16.97
CA LEU A 742 20.64 12.70 16.31
C LEU A 742 21.44 11.75 17.21
N SER A 743 21.42 11.96 18.54
CA SER A 743 22.31 11.28 19.50
C SER A 743 23.81 11.36 19.13
N LEU A 744 24.19 12.39 18.38
CA LEU A 744 25.58 12.72 18.08
C LEU A 744 26.14 13.57 19.24
N PRO A 745 27.39 13.34 19.69
CA PRO A 745 27.99 14.11 20.77
C PRO A 745 28.56 15.43 20.22
N GLU A 746 27.71 16.27 19.61
CA GLU A 746 28.12 17.54 19.04
C GLU A 746 27.57 18.72 19.85
N TYR A 747 28.24 19.87 19.73
CA TYR A 747 27.87 21.08 20.43
C TYR A 747 27.65 22.23 19.46
N ILE A 748 26.70 23.10 19.80
CA ILE A 748 26.47 24.38 19.16
C ILE A 748 27.02 25.44 20.09
N PHE A 749 27.94 26.26 19.61
CA PHE A 749 28.38 27.44 20.32
C PHE A 749 27.79 28.68 19.65
N GLU A 750 26.82 29.32 20.32
CA GLU A 750 26.07 30.48 19.85
C GLU A 750 26.70 31.76 20.44
N ILE A 751 27.02 32.74 19.59
CA ILE A 751 27.61 34.03 19.98
C ILE A 751 26.64 35.17 19.66
N ASN A 752 26.31 35.98 20.67
CA ASN A 752 25.44 37.15 20.55
C ASN A 752 26.24 38.46 20.63
N TYR A 753 25.91 39.42 19.74
CA TYR A 753 26.64 40.68 19.52
C TYR A 753 26.08 41.92 20.24
N GLU A 754 24.92 41.83 20.90
CA GLU A 754 24.26 42.99 21.50
C GLU A 754 24.16 42.91 23.03
N ASP A 755 24.37 44.07 23.68
CA ASP A 755 24.08 44.42 25.09
C ASP A 755 22.58 44.33 25.46
N SER A 756 21.83 43.39 24.89
CA SER A 756 20.48 43.14 25.37
C SER A 756 20.56 42.46 26.73
N GLU A 757 19.97 43.07 27.75
CA GLU A 757 19.67 42.43 29.03
C GLU A 757 18.85 41.15 28.80
N VAL A 758 19.52 40.03 28.59
CA VAL A 758 18.85 38.74 28.46
C VAL A 758 18.61 38.19 29.85
N GLY A 759 17.44 38.51 30.40
CA GLY A 759 16.87 37.77 31.51
C GLY A 759 16.73 36.29 31.14
N TYR A 760 17.20 35.41 32.03
CA TYR A 760 17.00 33.96 32.07
C TYR A 760 16.37 33.35 30.80
N ILE A 761 17.20 32.96 29.83
CA ILE A 761 16.77 32.00 28.82
C ILE A 761 16.51 30.69 29.55
N LYS A 762 15.24 30.36 29.74
CA LYS A 762 14.84 29.04 30.27
C LYS A 762 15.48 27.97 29.37
N PRO A 763 16.23 27.00 29.91
CA PRO A 763 16.65 25.85 29.13
C PRO A 763 15.37 25.14 28.69
N ARG A 764 15.03 25.26 27.40
CA ARG A 764 14.00 24.46 26.79
C ARG A 764 14.71 23.25 26.22
N SER A 765 14.81 22.21 27.05
CA SER A 765 15.14 20.87 26.60
C SER A 765 14.07 20.42 25.60
N GLU A 766 14.24 20.75 24.32
CA GLU A 766 13.50 20.10 23.24
C GLU A 766 14.09 18.69 23.09
N ASN A 767 13.66 17.80 23.98
CA ASN A 767 14.00 16.38 23.92
C ASN A 767 13.40 15.76 22.64
N LEU A 768 14.15 15.83 21.55
CA LEU A 768 13.84 15.16 20.29
C LEU A 768 14.64 13.87 20.20
N CYS A 769 14.14 12.85 20.88
CA CYS A 769 14.57 11.49 20.62
C CYS A 769 13.83 10.96 19.39
N PHE A 770 14.42 11.09 18.19
CA PHE A 770 14.16 10.13 17.11
C PHE A 770 14.52 8.68 17.56
N ASN A 771 15.33 8.57 18.62
CA ASN A 771 16.03 7.36 19.05
C ASN A 771 15.54 6.73 20.38
N ARG A 772 14.32 7.04 20.86
CA ARG A 772 13.78 6.31 22.05
C ARG A 772 13.78 4.79 21.82
N GLN A 773 13.65 4.36 20.57
CA GLN A 773 13.70 2.96 20.13
C GLN A 773 15.13 2.38 20.08
N ASP A 774 16.14 3.16 19.68
CA ASP A 774 17.55 2.72 19.62
C ASP A 774 18.16 2.44 20.99
N SER A 775 17.72 3.13 22.04
CA SER A 775 18.19 2.84 23.42
C SER A 775 17.73 1.47 23.94
N ILE A 776 16.54 1.02 23.51
CA ILE A 776 15.96 -0.28 23.85
C ILE A 776 16.59 -1.38 23.00
N ILE A 777 16.85 -1.09 21.73
CA ILE A 777 17.50 -2.01 20.79
C ILE A 777 19.00 -2.17 21.12
N LYS A 778 19.74 -1.10 21.44
CA LYS A 778 21.14 -1.15 21.91
C LYS A 778 21.29 -1.85 23.26
N LYS A 779 20.34 -1.70 24.20
CA LYS A 779 20.33 -2.47 25.46
C LYS A 779 20.08 -3.96 25.23
N LYS A 780 19.25 -4.33 24.25
CA LYS A 780 19.00 -5.74 23.88
C LYS A 780 20.13 -6.34 23.03
N LEU A 781 20.77 -5.56 22.17
CA LEU A 781 21.91 -5.98 21.35
C LEU A 781 23.20 -6.09 22.17
N LYS A 782 23.45 -5.22 23.16
CA LYS A 782 24.57 -5.42 24.12
C LYS A 782 24.43 -6.73 24.90
N HIS A 783 23.21 -7.12 25.25
CA HIS A 783 22.96 -8.43 25.88
C HIS A 783 23.12 -9.62 24.93
N HIS A 784 23.16 -9.39 23.61
CA HIS A 784 23.41 -10.42 22.61
C HIS A 784 24.85 -10.42 22.07
N SER A 785 25.55 -9.28 22.05
CA SER A 785 26.95 -9.18 21.59
C SER A 785 27.96 -9.64 22.64
N GLU A 786 27.62 -9.61 23.94
CA GLU A 786 28.48 -10.18 25.00
C GLU A 786 28.62 -11.73 24.94
N LYS A 787 28.03 -12.39 23.94
CA LYS A 787 28.19 -13.83 23.71
C LYS A 787 29.03 -14.23 22.49
N ASP A 788 29.37 -13.31 21.59
CA ASP A 788 29.99 -13.68 20.30
C ASP A 788 31.23 -12.82 19.94
N ASP A 789 32.06 -12.46 20.91
CA ASP A 789 33.37 -11.83 20.64
C ASP A 789 34.53 -12.83 20.89
N ARG A 790 34.82 -13.65 19.87
CA ARG A 790 36.15 -14.20 19.59
C ARG A 790 36.30 -14.39 18.07
N SER A 791 36.94 -13.43 17.41
CA SER A 791 38.14 -13.63 16.57
C SER A 791 38.32 -12.51 15.53
N ASP A 792 39.45 -11.84 15.69
CA ASP A 792 40.42 -11.43 14.68
C ASP A 792 40.18 -10.28 13.68
N THR A 793 41.15 -9.38 13.82
CA THR A 793 41.63 -8.24 13.04
C THR A 793 42.34 -8.66 11.75
N ASP A 794 42.17 -7.92 10.65
CA ASP A 794 43.21 -7.06 10.04
C ASP A 794 42.92 -6.63 8.58
N PHE A 795 43.14 -5.32 8.34
CA PHE A 795 43.70 -4.62 7.15
C PHE A 795 43.30 -5.05 5.70
N LYS A 796 42.97 -4.13 4.78
CA LYS A 796 43.85 -3.07 4.26
C LYS A 796 43.12 -1.89 3.60
N SER A 797 43.70 -0.72 3.81
CA SER A 797 43.63 0.53 3.05
C SER A 797 44.31 0.44 1.69
N CYS A 798 43.64 0.85 0.62
CA CYS A 798 44.20 1.41 -0.63
C CYS A 798 43.06 1.93 -1.51
N GLU A 799 43.01 3.25 -1.74
CA GLU A 799 42.43 3.96 -2.91
C GLU A 799 42.10 5.41 -2.49
N TYR A 800 43.11 6.27 -2.45
CA TYR A 800 42.91 7.72 -2.26
C TYR A 800 43.85 8.62 -3.08
N GLU A 801 44.66 8.06 -3.99
CA GLU A 801 45.67 8.85 -4.74
C GLU A 801 45.37 9.08 -6.24
N GLU A 802 44.33 8.47 -6.83
CA GLU A 802 44.04 8.66 -8.27
C GLU A 802 43.08 9.80 -8.63
N MET A 803 42.47 10.50 -7.65
CA MET A 803 41.56 11.63 -7.96
C MET A 803 42.25 12.99 -8.12
N LEU A 804 43.50 13.15 -7.70
CA LEU A 804 44.20 14.45 -7.66
C LEU A 804 44.82 14.87 -9.00
N ILE A 805 44.96 13.97 -9.98
CA ILE A 805 45.64 14.27 -11.25
C ILE A 805 44.67 14.82 -12.33
N SER A 806 43.35 14.71 -12.12
CA SER A 806 42.34 15.14 -13.12
C SER A 806 41.85 16.60 -12.98
N GLN A 807 42.29 17.32 -11.96
CA GLN A 807 41.83 18.70 -11.69
C GLN A 807 42.78 19.80 -12.19
N GLU A 808 44.04 19.50 -12.50
CA GLU A 808 44.98 20.50 -13.02
C GLU A 808 44.80 20.79 -14.53
N GLU A 809 44.30 19.84 -15.33
CA GLU A 809 44.06 20.05 -16.77
C GLU A 809 42.78 20.85 -17.08
N ILE A 810 41.87 21.02 -16.11
CA ILE A 810 40.60 21.75 -16.31
C ILE A 810 40.77 23.26 -16.03
N ASN A 811 41.76 23.64 -15.23
CA ASN A 811 41.97 25.04 -14.84
C ASN A 811 42.68 25.89 -15.91
N GLU A 812 43.25 25.28 -16.95
CA GLU A 812 43.89 26.02 -18.05
C GLU A 812 42.89 26.53 -19.12
N CYS A 813 41.64 26.05 -19.11
CA CYS A 813 40.60 26.48 -20.06
C CYS A 813 39.70 27.63 -19.57
N LEU A 814 39.80 28.04 -18.29
CA LEU A 814 38.86 28.99 -17.68
C LEU A 814 39.38 30.44 -17.52
N SER A 815 40.64 30.72 -17.88
CA SER A 815 41.25 32.04 -17.68
C SER A 815 41.04 33.04 -18.82
N LEU A 816 40.34 32.68 -19.90
CA LEU A 816 40.06 33.58 -21.03
C LEU A 816 38.56 33.89 -21.15
N SER A 817 38.05 34.83 -20.36
CA SER A 817 37.02 35.79 -20.82
C SER A 817 36.49 36.67 -19.68
N SER A 818 37.27 37.67 -19.28
CA SER A 818 36.71 38.86 -18.63
C SER A 818 37.13 40.11 -19.40
N SER A 819 36.19 40.68 -20.15
CA SER A 819 35.96 42.14 -20.20
C SER A 819 34.95 42.54 -21.27
N SER A 820 34.01 43.39 -20.86
CA SER A 820 33.32 44.41 -21.67
C SER A 820 32.39 43.97 -22.83
N ARG A 821 31.26 43.32 -22.55
CA ARG A 821 30.16 43.18 -23.54
C ARG A 821 28.75 43.27 -22.94
N SER A 822 28.44 44.32 -22.19
CA SER A 822 27.04 44.54 -21.72
C SER A 822 26.18 45.40 -22.66
N LYS A 823 26.77 46.12 -23.62
CA LYS A 823 25.99 46.93 -24.60
C LYS A 823 25.75 46.24 -25.95
N SER A 824 26.55 45.23 -26.34
CA SER A 824 26.39 44.55 -27.65
C SER A 824 25.37 43.42 -27.65
N PHE A 825 25.03 42.82 -26.50
CA PHE A 825 24.17 41.63 -26.45
C PHE A 825 22.70 41.94 -26.75
N LYS A 826 22.22 43.16 -26.47
CA LYS A 826 20.84 43.60 -26.75
C LYS A 826 20.61 43.88 -28.25
N GLU A 827 21.61 44.45 -28.93
CA GLU A 827 21.56 44.66 -30.38
C GLU A 827 21.80 43.36 -31.16
N ILE A 828 22.69 42.50 -30.67
CA ILE A 828 22.90 41.17 -31.26
C ILE A 828 21.66 40.30 -31.06
N SER A 829 21.01 40.32 -29.89
CA SER A 829 19.76 39.57 -29.65
C SER A 829 18.60 40.09 -30.48
N GLN A 830 18.44 41.41 -30.65
CA GLN A 830 17.39 41.97 -31.52
C GLN A 830 17.64 41.66 -33.02
N ARG A 831 18.91 41.69 -33.48
CA ARG A 831 19.26 41.27 -34.84
C ARG A 831 19.11 39.75 -35.04
N PHE A 832 19.42 38.92 -34.05
CA PHE A 832 19.21 37.47 -34.11
C PHE A 832 17.73 37.11 -34.03
N VAL A 833 16.92 37.82 -33.25
CA VAL A 833 15.45 37.63 -33.18
C VAL A 833 14.80 38.07 -34.51
N GLY A 834 15.28 39.15 -35.14
CA GLY A 834 14.83 39.57 -36.47
C GLY A 834 15.20 38.56 -37.57
N LYS A 835 16.44 38.05 -37.56
CA LYS A 835 16.91 37.05 -38.53
C LYS A 835 16.30 35.66 -38.31
N SER A 836 16.07 35.25 -37.05
CA SER A 836 15.36 34.00 -36.73
C SER A 836 13.87 34.09 -37.06
N LYS A 837 13.19 35.23 -36.87
CA LYS A 837 11.83 35.44 -37.38
C LYS A 837 11.74 35.31 -38.89
N ASN A 838 12.72 35.83 -39.62
CA ASN A 838 12.78 35.67 -41.07
C ASN A 838 13.12 34.22 -41.48
N ALA A 839 14.01 33.55 -40.77
CA ALA A 839 14.32 32.14 -41.01
C ALA A 839 13.12 31.22 -40.73
N VAL A 840 12.35 31.47 -39.67
CA VAL A 840 11.11 30.74 -39.36
C VAL A 840 10.02 31.03 -40.40
N LYS A 841 9.89 32.27 -40.90
CA LYS A 841 9.00 32.58 -42.02
C LYS A 841 9.40 31.89 -43.32
N ILE A 842 10.70 31.80 -43.60
CA ILE A 842 11.22 31.06 -44.76
C ILE A 842 10.97 29.56 -44.57
N LEU A 843 11.15 29.01 -43.37
CA LEU A 843 10.87 27.60 -43.07
C LEU A 843 9.37 27.29 -43.19
N GLN A 844 8.49 28.18 -42.72
CA GLN A 844 7.04 28.10 -42.90
C GLN A 844 6.65 28.18 -44.38
N TRP A 845 7.29 29.04 -45.17
CA TRP A 845 7.09 29.11 -46.61
C TRP A 845 7.55 27.86 -47.33
N VAL A 846 8.73 27.33 -46.97
CA VAL A 846 9.26 26.08 -47.53
C VAL A 846 8.32 24.92 -47.20
N LEU A 847 7.89 24.78 -45.95
CA LEU A 847 6.91 23.76 -45.53
C LEU A 847 5.56 23.92 -46.24
N PHE A 848 5.06 25.15 -46.42
CA PHE A 848 3.81 25.41 -47.14
C PHE A 848 3.91 25.05 -48.62
N VAL A 849 5.05 25.32 -49.27
CA VAL A 849 5.30 24.92 -50.66
C VAL A 849 5.46 23.40 -50.76
N SER A 850 6.11 22.75 -49.80
CA SER A 850 6.26 21.29 -49.77
C SER A 850 4.93 20.55 -49.60
N VAL A 851 3.98 21.10 -48.84
CA VAL A 851 2.64 20.51 -48.62
C VAL A 851 1.68 20.74 -49.80
N LYS A 852 1.93 21.75 -50.65
CA LYS A 852 1.11 22.01 -51.85
C LYS A 852 1.59 21.32 -53.12
N VAL A 853 2.81 20.76 -53.09
CA VAL A 853 3.47 20.08 -54.21
C VAL A 853 3.38 18.54 -54.08
N ILE A 854 2.97 18.04 -52.92
CA ILE A 854 2.42 16.68 -52.72
C ILE A 854 0.91 16.78 -52.94
#